data_AF-A0A2E7UU25-F1
#
_entry.id   AF-A0A2E7UU25-F1
#
_cell.length_a   1.000
_cell.length_b   1.000
_cell.length_c   1.000
_cell.angle_alpha   90.00
_cell.angle_beta   90.00
_cell.angle_gamma   90.00
#
_symmetry.space_group_name_H-M   'P 1'
#
loop_
_entity.id
_entity.type
_entity.pdbx_description
1 polymer ?
#
loop_
_entity_poly.entity_id
_entity_poly.type
_entity_poly.pdbx_seq_one_letter_code
_entity_poly.pdbx_strand_id
1 'polypeptide(L)'
;MQREATTAGICRRHKHVLATGAIWVSTSLLGSASAGTLRIPDAGTANLGSSIQGMASIADGRYIAIFGSGSASLYVFDTVSREQRQVNACGSGTISAVTGDGTERVYVGCSGGDLFTWEVDANGLLSVGDGLALRDGKLNALVEHNDLLYVFAQEDAERGSWSTVDISGAPVAQGTGENLVQSTGEVRRVFSGTTGIGITSLLGVERIEPAGTFAIGAAGGFDDIVELTVNFIVTGDGGNVWLYNGNGATALSPASPPGISGNASALGLVDGRLVVGTTDQTLRYYSITGSNVGSVLATLSPPDSGAAGDPVDILEGEGVDVAGTSAGYLWFVTDGPWVTVENPSQAVAGGRGTEFELTFDSDTDGTAQILLNGTTPSNGIEVAGPVNVVADEAVTLSLSMNDDYAEGVNELRVVVTDADGDKGQDLLAVTKDDPPGVVSFVPISQNNPEDARVARGNESLRVNFRTLDEPDITSYVVFFDDEPFRAEDYENCTDREYCGPKFNNSGGPRSPMVITEWSGSTHGVDLQPLENGQQYWIAVRAYDEGGKEGAMSTILTGTPAAGLGPAQLSDETGGVQCGPGVMAGALGVFTGLFAVMGRRRRWTMPLLGLGLVSMAVVGGTAHAKDPDATDNRKGHFQFRYGIFTVEDPSITKVMGENGHDVLWMEFGPYIIPQVEVSAGLGWYQEIGNPILPGGGRSDDNVMLTALPLNVSMNLRADFWKHQVIVPAVGASIEAWPWKQEPYGAQDRLGGMKTGWSWNAGVQILLDRVDKKSASALRVRTGIDDTYLTLTYRDQTIGEADQGLEYSGQIVGIGLKLDY
;
A
#
# COMPACT_ATOMS: atom_id res chain seq x y z
N MET A 1 -41.22 -7.36 -14.71
CA MET A 1 -41.53 -7.24 -16.15
C MET A 1 -40.34 -6.56 -16.82
N GLN A 2 -39.78 -7.21 -17.85
CA GLN A 2 -38.70 -6.81 -18.81
C GLN A 2 -37.36 -6.37 -18.17
N ARG A 3 -36.30 -7.20 -18.01
CA ARG A 3 -35.42 -7.94 -18.98
C ARG A 3 -34.93 -7.03 -20.11
N GLU A 4 -33.64 -6.70 -20.31
CA GLU A 4 -32.39 -7.45 -20.62
C GLU A 4 -31.23 -6.42 -20.65
N ALA A 5 -29.91 -6.68 -20.72
CA ALA A 5 -28.99 -7.80 -20.53
C ALA A 5 -27.54 -7.21 -20.54
N THR A 6 -26.64 -7.85 -19.79
CA THR A 6 -25.17 -7.97 -19.92
C THR A 6 -24.40 -7.11 -20.94
N THR A 7 -23.24 -6.56 -20.55
CA THR A 7 -21.90 -6.90 -21.09
C THR A 7 -20.77 -6.36 -20.18
N ALA A 8 -19.77 -7.19 -19.90
CA ALA A 8 -18.54 -6.88 -19.17
C ALA A 8 -17.56 -6.01 -19.98
N GLY A 9 -16.84 -5.10 -19.32
CA GLY A 9 -15.84 -4.23 -19.95
C GLY A 9 -14.68 -3.90 -19.01
N ILE A 10 -13.52 -4.46 -19.36
CA ILE A 10 -12.19 -4.26 -18.79
C ILE A 10 -11.83 -2.76 -18.74
N CYS A 11 -11.45 -2.23 -17.57
CA CYS A 11 -10.93 -0.87 -17.45
C CYS A 11 -9.40 -0.90 -17.48
N ARG A 12 -8.83 -0.51 -18.63
CA ARG A 12 -7.40 -0.37 -18.91
C ARG A 12 -7.05 1.12 -18.90
N ARG A 13 -5.89 1.42 -18.29
CA ARG A 13 -5.21 2.72 -18.18
C ARG A 13 -5.40 3.66 -19.38
N HIS A 14 -5.84 4.89 -19.10
CA HIS A 14 -5.76 6.00 -20.04
C HIS A 14 -4.32 6.52 -20.12
N LYS A 15 -3.74 6.44 -21.33
CA LYS A 15 -2.62 7.27 -21.76
C LYS A 15 -3.17 8.64 -22.17
N HIS A 16 -2.62 9.72 -21.62
CA HIS A 16 -2.88 11.06 -22.12
C HIS A 16 -2.17 11.28 -23.47
N VAL A 17 -2.93 11.85 -24.38
CA VAL A 17 -2.59 12.20 -25.75
C VAL A 17 -1.83 13.54 -25.75
N LEU A 18 -0.74 13.57 -26.50
CA LEU A 18 0.01 14.76 -26.92
C LEU A 18 -0.92 15.87 -27.45
N ALA A 19 -0.86 17.05 -26.87
CA ALA A 19 -1.36 18.28 -27.47
C ALA A 19 -0.19 19.08 -28.06
N THR A 20 -0.36 19.43 -29.33
CA THR A 20 0.60 20.09 -30.20
C THR A 20 0.54 21.61 -30.02
N GLY A 21 1.70 22.26 -29.94
CA GLY A 21 1.99 23.51 -30.63
C GLY A 21 1.51 24.83 -30.03
N ALA A 22 2.36 25.47 -29.22
CA ALA A 22 2.51 26.93 -29.20
C ALA A 22 4.01 27.25 -29.16
N ILE A 23 4.59 27.51 -30.33
CA ILE A 23 5.96 28.01 -30.47
C ILE A 23 5.93 29.49 -30.10
N TRP A 24 6.36 29.82 -28.89
CA TRP A 24 6.78 31.17 -28.55
C TRP A 24 8.22 31.34 -29.02
N VAL A 25 8.41 32.14 -30.07
CA VAL A 25 9.73 32.65 -30.43
C VAL A 25 10.07 33.74 -29.41
N SER A 26 10.72 33.35 -28.31
CA SER A 26 11.44 34.28 -27.46
C SER A 26 12.72 34.69 -28.21
N THR A 27 12.75 35.92 -28.71
CA THR A 27 14.00 36.58 -29.06
C THR A 27 14.78 36.79 -27.76
N SER A 28 15.69 35.85 -27.45
CA SER A 28 16.71 36.04 -26.43
C SER A 28 17.65 37.15 -26.90
N LEU A 29 17.46 38.34 -26.32
CA LEU A 29 18.53 39.34 -26.26
C LEU A 29 19.64 38.72 -25.39
N LEU A 30 20.64 38.12 -26.04
CA LEU A 30 21.90 37.74 -25.43
C LEU A 30 22.61 39.01 -24.98
N GLY A 31 22.22 39.54 -23.82
CA GLY A 31 23.11 40.37 -23.03
C GLY A 31 24.30 39.49 -22.66
N SER A 32 25.50 39.90 -23.05
CA SER A 32 26.73 39.32 -22.52
C SER A 32 26.74 39.62 -21.02
N ALA A 33 26.29 38.67 -20.20
CA ALA A 33 26.60 38.68 -18.78
C ALA A 33 28.12 38.76 -18.66
N SER A 34 28.64 39.76 -17.92
CA SER A 34 30.00 39.65 -17.43
C SER A 34 30.01 38.42 -16.54
N ALA A 35 30.83 37.43 -16.88
CA ALA A 35 31.04 36.32 -15.97
C ALA A 35 31.59 36.91 -14.66
N GLY A 36 30.95 36.60 -13.53
CA GLY A 36 31.48 36.88 -12.21
C GLY A 36 32.93 36.42 -12.10
N THR A 37 33.67 37.01 -11.16
CA THR A 37 35.07 36.64 -10.96
C THR A 37 35.12 35.33 -10.19
N LEU A 38 35.07 34.23 -10.94
CA LEU A 38 35.25 32.87 -10.44
C LEU A 38 36.43 32.81 -9.45
N ARG A 39 36.20 32.23 -8.27
CA ARG A 39 37.19 32.22 -7.18
C ARG A 39 36.99 31.02 -6.25
N ILE A 40 38.02 30.74 -5.45
CA ILE A 40 37.94 29.87 -4.28
C ILE A 40 37.84 30.81 -3.06
N PRO A 41 36.70 30.88 -2.36
CA PRO A 41 36.58 31.71 -1.15
C PRO A 41 37.58 31.26 -0.09
N ASP A 42 38.02 32.17 0.79
CA ASP A 42 38.98 31.83 1.85
C ASP A 42 38.45 30.73 2.80
N ALA A 43 37.14 30.77 3.08
CA ALA A 43 36.43 29.72 3.83
C ALA A 43 36.02 28.52 2.95
N GLY A 44 36.26 28.58 1.64
CA GLY A 44 35.91 27.58 0.64
C GLY A 44 36.90 26.41 0.55
N THR A 45 37.60 26.09 1.65
CA THR A 45 38.43 24.88 1.73
C THR A 45 38.08 24.06 2.98
N ALA A 46 37.87 22.75 2.79
CA ALA A 46 37.59 21.80 3.87
C ALA A 46 38.60 20.63 3.82
N ASN A 47 38.98 20.07 4.97
CA ASN A 47 39.93 18.96 5.04
C ASN A 47 39.29 17.70 5.63
N LEU A 48 39.22 16.64 4.82
CA LEU A 48 38.68 15.33 5.19
C LEU A 48 39.66 14.43 5.95
N GLY A 49 40.94 14.82 6.02
CA GLY A 49 41.99 14.07 6.71
C GLY A 49 42.46 12.81 5.99
N SER A 50 41.92 12.51 4.79
CA SER A 50 42.33 11.37 3.96
C SER A 50 42.33 11.73 2.47
N SER A 51 43.26 11.19 1.70
CA SER A 51 43.35 11.42 0.25
C SER A 51 42.05 11.01 -0.45
N ILE A 52 41.44 11.93 -1.19
CA ILE A 52 40.22 11.65 -1.95
C ILE A 52 40.57 10.75 -3.13
N GLN A 53 39.77 9.70 -3.34
CA GLN A 53 39.95 8.75 -4.44
C GLN A 53 38.89 8.92 -5.52
N GLY A 54 37.68 9.34 -5.17
CA GLY A 54 36.63 9.63 -6.12
C GLY A 54 35.44 10.31 -5.48
N MET A 55 34.65 10.97 -6.31
CA MET A 55 33.43 11.66 -5.92
C MET A 55 32.28 11.27 -6.84
N ALA A 56 31.05 11.46 -6.37
CA ALA A 56 29.84 11.35 -7.19
C ALA A 56 28.83 12.44 -6.82
N SER A 57 28.18 13.00 -7.83
CA SER A 57 27.08 13.95 -7.68
C SER A 57 25.76 13.19 -7.46
N ILE A 58 24.91 13.73 -6.59
CA ILE A 58 23.62 13.18 -6.15
C ILE A 58 22.61 14.33 -6.14
N ALA A 59 21.35 14.05 -6.47
CA ALA A 59 20.25 15.02 -6.51
C ALA A 59 20.63 16.29 -7.28
N ASP A 60 21.08 16.11 -8.53
CA ASP A 60 21.49 17.19 -9.44
C ASP A 60 22.56 18.14 -8.86
N GLY A 61 23.52 17.59 -8.10
CA GLY A 61 24.62 18.37 -7.52
C GLY A 61 24.34 18.94 -6.14
N ARG A 62 23.13 18.76 -5.59
CA ARG A 62 22.81 19.14 -4.21
C ARG A 62 23.71 18.41 -3.22
N TYR A 63 23.97 17.12 -3.44
CA TYR A 63 24.89 16.37 -2.59
C TYR A 63 26.07 15.81 -3.40
N ILE A 64 27.23 15.73 -2.74
CA ILE A 64 28.42 15.09 -3.27
C ILE A 64 28.87 14.01 -2.31
N ALA A 65 28.87 12.77 -2.79
CA ALA A 65 29.45 11.65 -2.09
C ALA A 65 30.95 11.52 -2.40
N ILE A 66 31.75 11.30 -1.36
CA ILE A 66 33.21 11.33 -1.40
C ILE A 66 33.74 10.14 -0.61
N PHE A 67 34.75 9.47 -1.14
CA PHE A 67 35.46 8.42 -0.40
C PHE A 67 36.97 8.59 -0.51
N GLY A 68 37.64 8.26 0.60
CA GLY A 68 39.09 8.30 0.71
C GLY A 68 39.73 6.93 0.41
N SER A 69 41.01 6.96 0.07
CA SER A 69 41.79 5.74 -0.21
C SER A 69 41.80 4.79 1.00
N GLY A 70 41.40 3.54 0.78
CA GLY A 70 41.37 2.51 1.82
C GLY A 70 40.35 2.76 2.94
N SER A 71 39.41 3.67 2.73
CA SER A 71 38.38 4.01 3.71
C SER A 71 37.14 3.15 3.53
N ALA A 72 36.53 2.76 4.66
CA ALA A 72 35.15 2.24 4.68
C ALA A 72 34.11 3.36 4.82
N SER A 73 34.58 4.60 5.08
CA SER A 73 33.72 5.75 5.31
C SER A 73 33.38 6.46 4.01
N LEU A 74 32.08 6.62 3.78
CA LEU A 74 31.52 7.51 2.77
C LEU A 74 31.22 8.84 3.45
N TYR A 75 31.73 9.93 2.88
CA TYR A 75 31.36 11.28 3.25
C TYR A 75 30.31 11.76 2.26
N VAL A 76 29.22 12.37 2.73
CA VAL A 76 28.28 13.08 1.87
C VAL A 76 28.22 14.52 2.32
N PHE A 77 28.46 15.41 1.38
CA PHE A 77 28.42 16.84 1.56
C PHE A 77 27.20 17.39 0.88
N ASP A 78 26.44 18.20 1.59
CA ASP A 78 25.46 19.09 0.97
C ASP A 78 26.21 20.31 0.43
N THR A 79 26.11 20.58 -0.87
CA THR A 79 26.84 21.67 -1.53
C THR A 79 26.28 23.04 -1.19
N VAL A 80 25.04 23.09 -0.69
CA VAL A 80 24.35 24.31 -0.28
C VAL A 80 24.63 24.61 1.18
N SER A 81 24.27 23.69 2.09
CA SER A 81 24.48 23.89 3.55
C SER A 81 25.92 23.66 4.01
N ARG A 82 26.73 23.03 3.15
CA ARG A 82 28.13 22.64 3.42
C ARG A 82 28.28 21.71 4.61
N GLU A 83 27.18 21.11 5.08
CA GLU A 83 27.21 20.11 6.11
C GLU A 83 27.83 18.81 5.59
N GLN A 84 28.75 18.28 6.39
CA GLN A 84 29.40 17.00 6.13
C GLN A 84 28.74 15.91 6.97
N ARG A 85 28.36 14.81 6.32
CA ARG A 85 27.88 13.59 6.98
C ARG A 85 28.82 12.44 6.66
N GLN A 86 29.00 11.51 7.61
CA GLN A 86 29.89 10.36 7.45
C GLN A 86 29.17 9.07 7.86
N VAL A 87 29.24 8.05 7.01
CA VAL A 87 28.74 6.70 7.30
C VAL A 87 29.76 5.65 6.95
N ASN A 88 29.71 4.50 7.62
CA ASN A 88 30.46 3.32 7.21
C ASN A 88 29.66 2.56 6.15
N ALA A 89 29.98 2.77 4.88
CA ALA A 89 29.14 2.36 3.76
C ALA A 89 29.33 0.89 3.32
N CYS A 90 30.47 0.28 3.67
CA CYS A 90 30.86 -1.07 3.24
C CYS A 90 30.98 -2.08 4.39
N GLY A 91 30.43 -1.77 5.57
CA GLY A 91 30.53 -2.63 6.75
C GLY A 91 31.98 -2.83 7.20
N SER A 92 32.57 -3.99 6.88
CA SER A 92 33.98 -4.29 7.17
C SER A 92 34.93 -4.12 5.97
N GLY A 93 34.39 -3.90 4.77
CA GLY A 93 35.15 -3.68 3.54
C GLY A 93 35.50 -2.20 3.33
N THR A 94 36.32 -1.92 2.32
CA THR A 94 36.63 -0.55 1.89
C THR A 94 35.80 -0.18 0.66
N ILE A 95 35.45 1.09 0.53
CA ILE A 95 34.78 1.62 -0.66
C ILE A 95 35.79 1.60 -1.82
N SER A 96 35.33 1.16 -2.99
CA SER A 96 36.12 1.13 -4.22
C SER A 96 35.54 1.98 -5.34
N ALA A 97 34.24 2.25 -5.33
CA ALA A 97 33.58 3.10 -6.31
C ALA A 97 32.29 3.70 -5.72
N VAL A 98 31.88 4.84 -6.26
CA VAL A 98 30.63 5.54 -5.89
C VAL A 98 29.99 6.15 -7.14
N THR A 99 28.66 6.16 -7.21
CA THR A 99 27.89 6.88 -8.24
C THR A 99 26.51 7.27 -7.70
N GLY A 100 25.91 8.35 -8.21
CA GLY A 100 24.52 8.74 -7.94
C GLY A 100 23.64 8.50 -9.17
N ASP A 101 22.32 8.49 -8.99
CA ASP A 101 21.34 8.32 -10.08
C ASP A 101 20.60 9.62 -10.45
N GLY A 102 21.10 10.76 -9.99
CA GLY A 102 20.42 12.06 -10.14
C GLY A 102 19.26 12.28 -9.16
N THR A 103 18.87 11.27 -8.39
CA THR A 103 17.97 11.43 -7.23
C THR A 103 18.78 11.52 -5.95
N GLU A 104 18.12 11.43 -4.78
CA GLU A 104 18.77 11.42 -3.46
C GLU A 104 19.48 10.10 -3.14
N ARG A 105 19.76 9.25 -4.13
CA ARG A 105 20.38 7.94 -3.93
C ARG A 105 21.83 7.89 -4.38
N VAL A 106 22.61 7.15 -3.61
CA VAL A 106 24.01 6.84 -3.89
C VAL A 106 24.28 5.35 -3.81
N TYR A 107 25.02 4.87 -4.80
CA TYR A 107 25.44 3.48 -4.92
C TYR A 107 26.92 3.37 -4.57
N VAL A 108 27.22 2.44 -3.67
CA VAL A 108 28.57 2.26 -3.13
C VAL A 108 29.04 0.85 -3.44
N GLY A 109 30.12 0.77 -4.22
CA GLY A 109 30.77 -0.48 -4.58
C GLY A 109 31.88 -0.78 -3.59
N CYS A 110 31.88 -1.98 -3.03
CA CYS A 110 32.85 -2.38 -2.01
C CYS A 110 33.93 -3.31 -2.56
N SER A 111 35.08 -3.33 -1.89
CA SER A 111 36.20 -4.21 -2.22
C SER A 111 35.91 -5.70 -2.07
N GLY A 112 34.84 -6.04 -1.34
CA GLY A 112 34.37 -7.42 -1.16
C GLY A 112 33.43 -7.93 -2.26
N GLY A 113 33.00 -7.07 -3.19
CA GLY A 113 32.09 -7.45 -4.28
C GLY A 113 30.61 -7.14 -4.04
N ASP A 114 30.33 -6.53 -2.89
CA ASP A 114 29.00 -6.09 -2.50
C ASP A 114 28.71 -4.67 -2.98
N LEU A 115 27.48 -4.45 -3.44
CA LEU A 115 26.92 -3.16 -3.80
C LEU A 115 25.92 -2.73 -2.72
N PHE A 116 26.12 -1.57 -2.10
CA PHE A 116 25.18 -0.98 -1.15
C PHE A 116 24.48 0.22 -1.78
N THR A 117 23.24 0.46 -1.36
CA THR A 117 22.47 1.64 -1.73
C THR A 117 22.16 2.46 -0.49
N TRP A 118 22.36 3.76 -0.58
CA TRP A 118 22.07 4.72 0.47
C TRP A 118 21.17 5.81 -0.09
N GLU A 119 20.25 6.30 0.72
CA GLU A 119 19.39 7.44 0.41
C GLU A 119 19.75 8.58 1.35
N VAL A 120 19.91 9.77 0.79
CA VAL A 120 20.17 11.00 1.53
C VAL A 120 18.83 11.63 1.86
N ASP A 121 18.54 11.84 3.14
CA ASP A 121 17.33 12.54 3.58
C ASP A 121 17.71 13.71 4.52
N ALA A 122 16.70 14.41 5.02
CA ALA A 122 16.91 15.50 5.97
C ALA A 122 17.67 15.05 7.24
N ASN A 123 17.50 13.79 7.66
CA ASN A 123 18.05 13.23 8.90
C ASN A 123 19.44 12.59 8.73
N GLY A 124 19.87 12.29 7.51
CA GLY A 124 21.17 11.67 7.30
C GLY A 124 21.29 10.86 6.01
N LEU A 125 22.12 9.83 6.09
CA LEU A 125 22.26 8.78 5.10
C LEU A 125 21.61 7.52 5.65
N LEU A 126 20.54 7.08 5.00
CA LEU A 126 19.81 5.86 5.35
C LEU A 126 20.24 4.73 4.41
N SER A 127 20.63 3.58 4.97
CA SER A 127 20.87 2.38 4.15
C SER A 127 19.55 1.84 3.60
N VAL A 128 19.47 1.63 2.29
CA VAL A 128 18.29 1.10 1.62
C VAL A 128 18.50 -0.38 1.33
N GLY A 129 17.88 -1.22 2.14
CA GLY A 129 17.94 -2.68 2.00
C GLY A 129 19.29 -3.29 2.41
N ASP A 130 19.45 -4.58 2.10
CA ASP A 130 20.69 -5.33 2.32
C ASP A 130 21.66 -5.14 1.15
N GLY A 131 22.97 -5.32 1.41
CA GLY A 131 23.98 -5.29 0.36
C GLY A 131 23.73 -6.35 -0.72
N LEU A 132 23.78 -5.94 -1.99
CA LEU A 132 23.63 -6.83 -3.13
C LEU A 132 25.00 -7.42 -3.49
N ALA A 133 25.21 -8.69 -3.13
CA ALA A 133 26.39 -9.44 -3.53
C ALA A 133 26.34 -9.71 -5.05
N LEU A 134 27.20 -9.04 -5.81
CA LEU A 134 27.23 -9.20 -7.26
C LEU A 134 28.18 -10.33 -7.68
N ARG A 135 29.43 -10.31 -7.21
CA ARG A 135 30.49 -11.30 -7.53
C ARG A 135 31.64 -11.30 -6.52
N ASP A 136 32.47 -12.33 -6.58
CA ASP A 136 33.78 -12.34 -5.92
C ASP A 136 34.71 -11.34 -6.64
N GLY A 137 35.16 -10.28 -5.95
CA GLY A 137 36.10 -9.31 -6.51
C GLY A 137 35.84 -7.87 -6.06
N LYS A 138 36.71 -6.94 -6.44
CA LYS A 138 36.57 -5.51 -6.10
C LYS A 138 35.64 -4.82 -7.10
N LEU A 139 34.61 -4.11 -6.64
CA LEU A 139 33.76 -3.30 -7.52
C LEU A 139 34.48 -1.99 -7.88
N ASN A 140 35.23 -2.00 -8.97
CA ASN A 140 36.18 -0.93 -9.33
C ASN A 140 35.51 0.28 -9.98
N ALA A 141 34.32 0.12 -10.59
CA ALA A 141 33.61 1.23 -11.19
C ALA A 141 32.10 1.04 -11.16
N LEU A 142 31.39 2.15 -11.02
CA LEU A 142 29.94 2.26 -11.04
C LEU A 142 29.55 3.43 -11.93
N VAL A 143 28.50 3.27 -12.72
CA VAL A 143 27.94 4.36 -13.50
C VAL A 143 26.46 4.11 -13.75
N GLU A 144 25.63 5.12 -13.52
CA GLU A 144 24.22 5.11 -13.93
C GLU A 144 24.11 5.52 -15.40
N HIS A 145 23.31 4.80 -16.18
CA HIS A 145 22.98 5.17 -17.55
C HIS A 145 21.62 4.61 -17.97
N ASN A 146 20.64 5.49 -18.22
CA ASN A 146 19.28 5.16 -18.65
C ASN A 146 18.55 4.22 -17.66
N ASP A 147 18.49 4.58 -16.38
CA ASP A 147 17.83 3.84 -15.29
C ASP A 147 18.47 2.47 -14.99
N LEU A 148 19.68 2.22 -15.50
CA LEU A 148 20.46 1.03 -15.23
C LEU A 148 21.79 1.42 -14.60
N LEU A 149 22.14 0.74 -13.52
CA LEU A 149 23.45 0.84 -12.91
C LEU A 149 24.39 -0.20 -13.52
N TYR A 150 25.42 0.27 -14.21
CA TYR A 150 26.50 -0.56 -14.74
C TYR A 150 27.60 -0.68 -13.70
N VAL A 151 27.93 -1.93 -13.35
CA VAL A 151 28.88 -2.27 -12.30
C VAL A 151 30.01 -3.08 -12.90
N PHE A 152 31.25 -2.60 -12.71
CA PHE A 152 32.43 -3.34 -13.10
C PHE A 152 33.07 -4.03 -11.89
N ALA A 153 33.07 -5.37 -11.93
CA ALA A 153 33.72 -6.20 -10.93
C ALA A 153 35.09 -6.68 -11.44
N GLN A 154 36.16 -6.35 -10.71
CA GLN A 154 37.51 -6.81 -10.97
C GLN A 154 37.78 -8.09 -10.15
N GLU A 155 37.91 -9.22 -10.84
CA GLU A 155 38.16 -10.52 -10.22
C GLU A 155 39.67 -10.73 -9.95
N ASP A 156 40.50 -10.34 -10.91
CA ASP A 156 41.97 -10.30 -10.81
C ASP A 156 42.55 -9.17 -11.66
N ALA A 157 43.87 -8.96 -11.69
CA ALA A 157 44.50 -7.85 -12.43
C ALA A 157 44.25 -7.86 -13.95
N GLU A 158 43.88 -9.00 -14.52
CA GLU A 158 43.68 -9.18 -15.97
C GLU A 158 42.21 -9.47 -16.33
N ARG A 159 41.37 -9.81 -15.35
CA ARG A 159 39.96 -10.15 -15.55
C ARG A 159 39.05 -9.25 -14.74
N GLY A 160 38.15 -8.60 -15.47
CA GLY A 160 36.98 -7.97 -14.90
C GLY A 160 35.79 -8.09 -15.84
N SER A 161 34.60 -7.85 -15.30
CA SER A 161 33.37 -7.97 -16.05
C SER A 161 32.36 -6.90 -15.66
N TRP A 162 31.60 -6.47 -16.66
CA TRP A 162 30.45 -5.61 -16.48
C TRP A 162 29.20 -6.42 -16.11
N SER A 163 28.41 -5.88 -15.19
CA SER A 163 27.08 -6.36 -14.82
C SER A 163 26.12 -5.18 -14.78
N THR A 164 24.83 -5.43 -14.99
CA THR A 164 23.79 -4.40 -14.96
C THR A 164 22.82 -4.67 -13.81
N VAL A 165 22.50 -3.63 -13.06
CA VAL A 165 21.57 -3.65 -11.93
C VAL A 165 20.41 -2.73 -12.26
N ASP A 166 19.19 -3.24 -12.12
CA ASP A 166 17.98 -2.43 -12.26
C ASP A 166 17.79 -1.62 -10.98
N ILE A 167 17.69 -0.30 -11.12
CA ILE A 167 17.57 0.65 -10.01
C ILE A 167 16.20 1.33 -9.94
N SER A 168 15.23 0.90 -10.74
CA SER A 168 13.84 1.41 -10.70
C SER A 168 13.09 1.09 -9.38
N GLY A 169 13.71 0.29 -8.50
CA GLY A 169 13.22 -0.08 -7.18
C GLY A 169 14.39 -0.53 -6.29
N ALA A 170 14.15 -1.52 -5.42
CA ALA A 170 15.25 -2.17 -4.70
C ALA A 170 16.23 -2.78 -5.73
N PRO A 171 17.55 -2.60 -5.61
CA PRO A 171 18.51 -3.06 -6.62
C PRO A 171 18.39 -4.56 -6.87
N VAL A 172 18.14 -4.95 -8.13
CA VAL A 172 18.12 -6.36 -8.54
C VAL A 172 19.09 -6.57 -9.70
N ALA A 173 20.01 -7.53 -9.53
CA ALA A 173 20.91 -7.93 -10.60
C ALA A 173 20.12 -8.52 -11.79
N GLN A 174 20.28 -7.96 -12.98
CA GLN A 174 19.64 -8.50 -14.18
C GLN A 174 20.50 -9.59 -14.82
N GLY A 175 19.92 -10.79 -14.99
CA GLY A 175 20.40 -11.85 -15.88
C GLY A 175 21.87 -12.29 -15.73
N THR A 176 22.13 -13.33 -14.94
CA THR A 176 23.46 -13.96 -14.78
C THR A 176 24.01 -14.68 -16.02
N GLY A 177 23.30 -14.63 -17.16
CA GLY A 177 23.62 -15.34 -18.39
C GLY A 177 23.99 -14.39 -19.53
N GLU A 178 25.29 -14.39 -19.87
CA GLU A 178 25.84 -14.17 -21.23
C GLU A 178 26.02 -12.75 -21.80
N ASN A 179 25.65 -11.65 -21.13
CA ASN A 179 26.11 -10.31 -21.54
C ASN A 179 27.38 -9.88 -20.77
N LEU A 180 28.33 -10.81 -20.66
CA LEU A 180 29.65 -10.58 -20.07
C LEU A 180 30.46 -9.72 -21.03
N VAL A 181 30.42 -8.42 -20.83
CA VAL A 181 31.38 -7.57 -21.51
C VAL A 181 32.67 -7.52 -20.70
N GLN A 182 33.75 -7.95 -21.33
CA GLN A 182 35.09 -7.93 -20.76
C GLN A 182 35.78 -6.62 -21.15
N SER A 183 36.21 -5.86 -20.15
CA SER A 183 37.20 -4.79 -20.33
C SER A 183 38.55 -5.44 -20.62
N THR A 184 39.39 -4.78 -21.41
CA THR A 184 40.72 -5.32 -21.76
C THR A 184 41.76 -5.11 -20.65
N GLY A 185 41.45 -4.31 -19.62
CA GLY A 185 42.31 -4.09 -18.46
C GLY A 185 41.59 -3.54 -17.23
N GLU A 186 42.35 -3.20 -16.19
CA GLU A 186 41.83 -2.56 -14.98
C GLU A 186 41.18 -1.22 -15.34
N VAL A 187 39.89 -1.09 -14.99
CA VAL A 187 39.10 0.13 -15.17
C VAL A 187 39.50 1.14 -14.10
N ARG A 188 39.86 2.35 -14.53
CA ARG A 188 40.26 3.46 -13.66
C ARG A 188 39.09 4.40 -13.39
N ARG A 189 38.42 4.85 -14.46
CA ARG A 189 37.26 5.75 -14.36
C ARG A 189 36.22 5.42 -15.41
N VAL A 190 34.97 5.72 -15.08
CA VAL A 190 33.82 5.47 -15.94
C VAL A 190 32.91 6.68 -15.87
N PHE A 191 32.35 7.06 -17.01
CA PHE A 191 31.51 8.24 -17.12
C PHE A 191 30.31 7.95 -18.03
N SER A 192 29.14 8.43 -17.61
CA SER A 192 27.89 8.34 -18.38
C SER A 192 27.73 9.58 -19.23
N GLY A 193 27.68 9.42 -20.54
CA GLY A 193 27.39 10.48 -21.48
C GLY A 193 26.10 10.25 -22.25
N THR A 194 25.57 11.29 -22.87
CA THR A 194 24.46 11.25 -23.84
C THR A 194 24.70 10.25 -24.97
N THR A 195 25.96 10.01 -25.33
CA THR A 195 26.35 9.12 -26.42
C THR A 195 26.69 7.69 -25.97
N GLY A 196 26.66 7.39 -24.67
CA GLY A 196 26.97 6.08 -24.09
C GLY A 196 27.92 6.18 -22.90
N ILE A 197 28.52 5.05 -22.52
CA ILE A 197 29.42 4.98 -21.36
C ILE A 197 30.87 5.03 -21.84
N GLY A 198 31.64 6.00 -21.36
CA GLY A 198 33.08 6.10 -21.56
C GLY A 198 33.84 5.43 -20.41
N ILE A 199 34.88 4.68 -20.73
CA ILE A 199 35.68 3.91 -19.77
C ILE A 199 37.15 4.22 -20.01
N THR A 200 37.88 4.59 -18.98
CA THR A 200 39.35 4.62 -18.99
C THR A 200 39.88 3.36 -18.33
N SER A 201 40.85 2.72 -18.97
CA SER A 201 41.54 1.54 -18.47
C SER A 201 43.04 1.68 -18.66
N LEU A 202 43.81 0.77 -18.05
CA LEU A 202 45.26 0.67 -18.28
C LEU A 202 45.62 0.54 -19.78
N LEU A 203 44.74 -0.06 -20.58
CA LEU A 203 44.98 -0.32 -22.00
C LEU A 203 44.34 0.72 -22.93
N GLY A 204 43.43 1.55 -22.42
CA GLY A 204 43.05 2.80 -23.07
C GLY A 204 41.63 3.29 -22.81
N VAL A 205 41.04 3.95 -23.80
CA VAL A 205 39.65 4.42 -23.71
C VAL A 205 38.75 3.44 -24.43
N GLU A 206 37.80 2.87 -23.69
CA GLU A 206 36.75 2.01 -24.21
C GLU A 206 35.43 2.77 -24.17
N ARG A 207 34.51 2.45 -25.08
CA ARG A 207 33.15 3.00 -25.06
C ARG A 207 32.12 1.89 -25.23
N ILE A 208 31.10 1.92 -24.39
CA ILE A 208 29.88 1.14 -24.54
C ILE A 208 28.86 1.99 -25.29
N GLU A 209 28.49 1.58 -26.49
CA GLU A 209 27.42 2.22 -27.25
C GLU A 209 26.04 1.88 -26.64
N PRO A 210 25.00 2.69 -26.88
CA PRO A 210 23.64 2.42 -26.41
C PRO A 210 23.08 1.06 -26.84
N ALA A 211 23.60 0.48 -27.93
CA ALA A 211 23.25 -0.86 -28.40
C ALA A 211 24.00 -2.01 -27.68
N GLY A 212 24.84 -1.70 -26.69
CA GLY A 212 25.68 -2.67 -25.95
C GLY A 212 26.95 -3.09 -26.70
N THR A 213 27.27 -2.48 -27.84
CA THR A 213 28.47 -2.75 -28.64
C THR A 213 29.67 -1.94 -28.15
N PHE A 214 30.83 -2.60 -28.04
CA PHE A 214 32.08 -1.91 -27.68
C PHE A 214 32.76 -1.30 -28.90
N ALA A 215 33.09 -0.02 -28.80
CA ALA A 215 34.06 0.63 -29.67
C ALA A 215 35.33 0.89 -28.84
N ILE A 216 36.41 0.16 -29.15
CA ILE A 216 37.69 0.29 -28.44
C ILE A 216 38.58 1.30 -29.18
N GLY A 217 38.95 2.39 -28.51
CA GLY A 217 40.01 3.29 -28.93
C GLY A 217 41.35 2.88 -28.27
N ALA A 218 42.28 2.34 -29.05
CA ALA A 218 43.56 1.90 -28.53
C ALA A 218 44.52 3.08 -28.28
N ALA A 219 44.64 3.53 -27.03
CA ALA A 219 45.80 4.25 -26.53
C ALA A 219 45.88 4.04 -25.01
N GLY A 220 46.95 3.45 -24.48
CA GLY A 220 47.02 3.12 -23.05
C GLY A 220 47.27 4.32 -22.15
N GLY A 221 46.87 4.18 -20.88
CA GLY A 221 47.24 5.10 -19.80
C GLY A 221 46.41 6.37 -19.75
N PHE A 222 45.13 6.28 -19.40
CA PHE A 222 44.27 7.44 -19.13
C PHE A 222 43.67 7.38 -17.73
N ASP A 223 43.57 8.52 -17.07
CA ASP A 223 43.17 8.62 -15.66
C ASP A 223 41.73 9.16 -15.51
N ASP A 224 41.36 10.15 -16.33
CA ASP A 224 40.08 10.84 -16.21
C ASP A 224 39.33 10.96 -17.54
N ILE A 225 38.01 11.16 -17.49
CA ILE A 225 37.11 11.27 -18.63
C ILE A 225 35.89 12.15 -18.32
N VAL A 226 35.57 13.06 -19.24
CA VAL A 226 34.32 13.86 -19.24
C VAL A 226 33.70 13.87 -20.64
N GLU A 227 32.38 13.93 -20.76
CA GLU A 227 31.71 14.09 -22.06
C GLU A 227 31.66 15.57 -22.46
N LEU A 228 32.01 15.84 -23.71
CA LEU A 228 31.86 17.12 -24.38
C LEU A 228 30.94 16.96 -25.59
N THR A 229 29.63 17.21 -25.41
CA THR A 229 28.60 17.03 -26.46
C THR A 229 28.56 15.61 -27.02
N VAL A 230 29.24 15.35 -28.14
CA VAL A 230 29.32 14.02 -28.79
C VAL A 230 30.72 13.39 -28.72
N ASN A 231 31.65 14.01 -28.00
CA ASN A 231 33.03 13.54 -27.85
C ASN A 231 33.34 13.33 -26.36
N PHE A 232 34.40 12.60 -26.07
CA PHE A 232 34.95 12.52 -24.72
C PHE A 232 36.28 13.26 -24.67
N ILE A 233 36.55 13.94 -23.55
CA ILE A 233 37.86 14.48 -23.21
C ILE A 233 38.45 13.59 -22.14
N VAL A 234 39.70 13.18 -22.32
CA VAL A 234 40.41 12.31 -21.37
C VAL A 234 41.79 12.86 -21.00
N THR A 235 42.27 12.58 -19.80
CA THR A 235 43.66 12.84 -19.37
C THR A 235 44.49 11.58 -19.49
N GLY A 236 45.67 11.68 -20.11
CA GLY A 236 46.63 10.57 -20.19
C GLY A 236 47.62 10.55 -19.01
N ASP A 237 48.28 9.41 -18.76
CA ASP A 237 49.30 9.15 -17.71
C ASP A 237 50.44 10.19 -17.71
N GLY A 238 50.66 10.84 -18.85
CA GLY A 238 51.64 11.91 -18.99
C GLY A 238 51.09 13.31 -18.69
N GLY A 239 49.88 13.44 -18.13
CA GLY A 239 49.16 14.69 -17.86
C GLY A 239 48.69 15.47 -19.10
N ASN A 240 48.59 14.80 -20.25
CA ASN A 240 48.14 15.41 -21.51
C ASN A 240 46.63 15.23 -21.69
N VAL A 241 45.96 16.21 -22.31
CA VAL A 241 44.52 16.15 -22.59
C VAL A 241 44.27 15.75 -24.04
N TRP A 242 43.38 14.79 -24.24
CA TRP A 242 43.03 14.21 -25.53
C TRP A 242 41.54 14.30 -25.78
N LEU A 243 41.17 14.52 -27.04
CA LEU A 243 39.81 14.47 -27.52
C LEU A 243 39.59 13.14 -28.25
N TYR A 244 38.62 12.38 -27.77
CA TYR A 244 38.12 11.16 -28.39
C TYR A 244 36.84 11.46 -29.17
N ASN A 245 36.89 11.34 -30.49
CA ASN A 245 35.74 11.65 -31.35
C ASN A 245 34.72 10.50 -31.35
N GLY A 246 33.51 10.76 -30.85
CA GLY A 246 32.46 9.73 -30.73
C GLY A 246 31.89 9.22 -32.06
N ASN A 247 32.20 9.86 -33.18
CA ASN A 247 31.65 9.50 -34.50
C ASN A 247 32.59 8.61 -35.35
N GLY A 248 33.76 8.24 -34.85
CA GLY A 248 34.71 7.39 -35.58
C GLY A 248 35.52 6.47 -34.67
N ALA A 249 35.61 5.20 -35.03
CA ALA A 249 36.14 4.12 -34.18
C ALA A 249 37.63 4.21 -33.77
N THR A 250 38.39 5.27 -34.12
CA THR A 250 39.86 5.28 -33.92
C THR A 250 40.54 6.65 -33.75
N ALA A 251 39.83 7.79 -33.74
CA ALA A 251 40.49 9.09 -33.76
C ALA A 251 40.60 9.74 -32.36
N LEU A 252 41.66 9.37 -31.63
CA LEU A 252 42.18 10.21 -30.54
C LEU A 252 43.02 11.34 -31.15
N SER A 253 42.76 12.58 -30.72
CA SER A 253 43.53 13.75 -31.13
C SER A 253 43.98 14.54 -29.90
N PRO A 254 45.23 15.04 -29.85
CA PRO A 254 45.65 15.92 -28.76
C PRO A 254 44.77 17.17 -28.75
N ALA A 255 44.19 17.52 -27.60
CA ALA A 255 43.44 18.76 -27.45
C ALA A 255 44.36 19.94 -27.09
N SER A 256 45.52 19.65 -26.48
CA SER A 256 46.56 20.60 -26.04
C SER A 256 46.03 21.98 -25.61
N PRO A 257 45.17 22.06 -24.57
CA PRO A 257 44.69 23.34 -24.07
C PRO A 257 45.85 24.25 -23.65
N PRO A 258 45.77 25.58 -23.86
CA PRO A 258 46.83 26.49 -23.45
C PRO A 258 47.17 26.35 -21.97
N GLY A 259 48.46 26.15 -21.66
CA GLY A 259 48.94 25.95 -20.29
C GLY A 259 48.92 24.49 -19.82
N ILE A 260 48.21 23.58 -20.48
CA ILE A 260 48.27 22.15 -20.15
C ILE A 260 49.38 21.50 -20.96
N SER A 261 50.46 21.11 -20.28
CA SER A 261 51.63 20.49 -20.91
C SER A 261 52.15 19.34 -20.04
N GLY A 262 51.38 18.27 -20.03
CA GLY A 262 51.73 17.08 -19.27
C GLY A 262 51.58 17.21 -17.76
N ASN A 263 50.62 18.03 -17.31
CA ASN A 263 50.38 18.34 -15.92
C ASN A 263 48.89 18.28 -15.51
N ALA A 264 47.99 17.80 -16.37
CA ALA A 264 46.59 17.59 -15.99
C ALA A 264 46.47 16.39 -15.03
N SER A 265 45.72 16.55 -13.95
CA SER A 265 45.48 15.54 -12.91
C SER A 265 44.00 15.17 -12.73
N ALA A 266 43.09 16.09 -13.06
CA ALA A 266 41.64 15.87 -13.00
C ALA A 266 40.91 16.64 -14.11
N LEU A 267 39.72 16.19 -14.46
CA LEU A 267 38.79 16.82 -15.40
C LEU A 267 37.43 17.00 -14.76
N GLY A 268 36.79 18.13 -15.07
CA GLY A 268 35.39 18.39 -14.78
C GLY A 268 34.72 19.14 -15.93
N LEU A 269 33.41 19.03 -16.03
CA LEU A 269 32.59 19.90 -16.87
C LEU A 269 31.63 20.63 -15.94
N VAL A 270 31.69 21.95 -15.93
CA VAL A 270 30.89 22.80 -15.03
C VAL A 270 30.35 23.98 -15.80
N ASP A 271 29.03 24.20 -15.78
CA ASP A 271 28.36 25.29 -16.50
C ASP A 271 28.76 25.36 -18.00
N GLY A 272 28.99 24.19 -18.60
CA GLY A 272 29.46 24.07 -19.98
C GLY A 272 30.89 24.58 -20.23
N ARG A 273 31.69 24.73 -19.17
CA ARG A 273 33.13 25.06 -19.20
C ARG A 273 33.93 23.81 -18.86
N LEU A 274 35.05 23.61 -19.53
CA LEU A 274 35.97 22.51 -19.20
C LEU A 274 36.84 23.00 -18.04
N VAL A 275 36.90 22.22 -16.96
CA VAL A 275 37.79 22.47 -15.83
C VAL A 275 38.88 21.41 -15.85
N VAL A 276 40.13 21.86 -15.79
CA VAL A 276 41.30 20.97 -15.71
C VAL A 276 42.02 21.26 -14.42
N GLY A 277 42.02 20.27 -13.53
CA GLY A 277 42.88 20.23 -12.36
C GLY A 277 44.29 19.86 -12.77
N THR A 278 45.30 20.48 -12.16
CA THR A 278 46.69 20.30 -12.54
C THR A 278 47.62 20.00 -11.37
N THR A 279 48.75 19.35 -11.66
CA THR A 279 49.77 18.96 -10.66
C THR A 279 50.59 20.14 -10.09
N ASP A 280 50.37 21.36 -10.59
CA ASP A 280 50.78 22.60 -9.94
C ASP A 280 49.71 23.14 -8.98
N GLN A 281 48.75 22.30 -8.58
CA GLN A 281 47.68 22.58 -7.62
C GLN A 281 46.81 23.76 -8.04
N THR A 282 46.43 23.79 -9.33
CA THR A 282 45.52 24.81 -9.88
C THR A 282 44.31 24.19 -10.54
N LEU A 283 43.20 24.94 -10.58
CA LEU A 283 42.04 24.68 -11.43
C LEU A 283 42.06 25.66 -12.59
N ARG A 284 41.96 25.15 -13.81
CA ARG A 284 41.97 25.98 -15.02
C ARG A 284 40.70 25.78 -15.80
N TYR A 285 39.96 26.87 -15.98
CA TYR A 285 38.67 26.89 -16.67
C TYR A 285 38.88 27.28 -18.12
N TYR A 286 38.27 26.55 -19.04
CA TYR A 286 38.37 26.80 -20.48
C TYR A 286 36.99 26.99 -21.08
N SER A 287 36.88 27.95 -21.99
CA SER A 287 35.68 28.08 -22.82
C SER A 287 35.58 26.87 -23.75
N ILE A 288 34.37 26.35 -23.94
CA ILE A 288 34.12 25.32 -24.93
C ILE A 288 33.34 25.93 -26.09
N THR A 289 33.72 25.61 -27.33
CA THR A 289 32.92 25.98 -28.51
C THR A 289 32.80 24.78 -29.45
N GLY A 290 31.64 24.12 -29.40
CA GLY A 290 31.43 22.85 -30.07
C GLY A 290 32.33 21.78 -29.46
N SER A 291 33.22 21.21 -30.29
CA SER A 291 34.19 20.18 -29.86
C SER A 291 35.59 20.72 -29.54
N ASN A 292 35.78 22.05 -29.59
CA ASN A 292 37.08 22.67 -29.38
C ASN A 292 37.19 23.24 -27.95
N VAL A 293 38.31 22.93 -27.31
CA VAL A 293 38.74 23.60 -26.07
C VAL A 293 39.37 24.94 -26.47
N GLY A 294 38.77 26.03 -26.00
CA GLY A 294 39.16 27.40 -26.33
C GLY A 294 40.24 27.95 -25.39
N SER A 295 40.18 29.26 -25.14
CA SER A 295 41.12 29.94 -24.24
C SER A 295 40.83 29.66 -22.77
N VAL A 296 41.87 29.81 -21.94
CA VAL A 296 41.74 29.86 -20.47
C VAL A 296 40.86 31.07 -20.10
N LEU A 297 39.80 30.81 -19.34
CA LEU A 297 38.91 31.80 -18.75
C LEU A 297 39.41 32.25 -17.39
N ALA A 298 39.81 31.29 -16.55
CA ALA A 298 40.34 31.53 -15.20
C ALA A 298 41.36 30.47 -14.81
N THR A 299 42.30 30.86 -13.95
CA THR A 299 43.23 29.95 -13.26
C THR A 299 43.11 30.25 -11.77
N LEU A 300 42.68 29.26 -11.00
CA LEU A 300 42.47 29.37 -9.56
C LEU A 300 43.49 28.54 -8.82
N SER A 301 43.99 29.08 -7.72
CA SER A 301 44.84 28.38 -6.76
C SER A 301 44.19 28.49 -5.38
N PRO A 302 44.22 27.43 -4.56
CA PRO A 302 43.70 27.52 -3.21
C PRO A 302 44.53 28.53 -2.39
N PRO A 303 43.94 29.16 -1.35
CA PRO A 303 44.64 30.13 -0.50
C PRO A 303 45.95 29.60 0.10
N ASP A 304 46.02 28.30 0.40
CA ASP A 304 47.17 27.60 1.00
C ASP A 304 47.86 26.61 0.03
N SER A 305 48.30 27.10 -1.12
CA SER A 305 48.81 26.35 -2.29
C SER A 305 50.06 25.45 -2.09
N GLY A 306 50.45 25.12 -0.86
CA GLY A 306 51.61 24.29 -0.55
C GLY A 306 51.31 22.93 0.09
N ALA A 307 50.10 22.72 0.61
CA ALA A 307 49.72 21.50 1.35
C ALA A 307 48.39 20.89 0.89
N ALA A 308 47.72 21.50 -0.08
CA ALA A 308 46.37 21.13 -0.49
C ALA A 308 46.33 19.91 -1.42
N GLY A 309 47.45 19.52 -2.03
CA GLY A 309 47.55 18.36 -2.93
C GLY A 309 46.98 18.63 -4.33
N ASP A 310 47.20 17.68 -5.23
CA ASP A 310 46.74 17.78 -6.62
C ASP A 310 45.23 17.49 -6.69
N PRO A 311 44.44 18.21 -7.50
CA PRO A 311 43.06 17.84 -7.77
C PRO A 311 43.00 16.43 -8.36
N VAL A 312 42.12 15.59 -7.81
CA VAL A 312 41.89 14.19 -8.21
C VAL A 312 40.56 14.07 -8.94
N ASP A 313 39.56 14.85 -8.52
CA ASP A 313 38.23 14.80 -9.10
C ASP A 313 37.55 16.17 -8.99
N ILE A 314 36.67 16.51 -9.94
CA ILE A 314 35.97 17.80 -10.03
C ILE A 314 34.53 17.54 -10.45
N LEU A 315 33.58 17.99 -9.63
CA LEU A 315 32.15 17.86 -9.89
C LEU A 315 31.45 19.22 -9.77
N GLU A 316 30.39 19.36 -10.56
CA GLU A 316 29.44 20.46 -10.44
C GLU A 316 28.48 20.18 -9.28
N GLY A 317 28.36 21.13 -8.37
CA GLY A 317 27.39 21.16 -7.28
C GLY A 317 26.38 22.29 -7.46
N GLU A 318 25.40 22.37 -6.56
CA GLU A 318 24.34 23.37 -6.66
C GLU A 318 24.85 24.78 -6.26
N GLY A 319 25.30 25.55 -7.25
CA GLY A 319 25.82 26.91 -7.08
C GLY A 319 27.31 26.99 -6.69
N VAL A 320 27.96 25.83 -6.54
CA VAL A 320 29.41 25.72 -6.30
C VAL A 320 29.97 24.52 -7.05
N ASP A 321 31.20 24.63 -7.55
CA ASP A 321 31.96 23.49 -8.05
C ASP A 321 32.78 22.94 -6.89
N VAL A 322 32.96 21.62 -6.85
CA VAL A 322 33.75 20.98 -5.81
C VAL A 322 34.89 20.20 -6.46
N ALA A 323 36.12 20.54 -6.08
CA ALA A 323 37.31 19.78 -6.44
C ALA A 323 37.86 19.06 -5.22
N GLY A 324 38.00 17.74 -5.31
CA GLY A 324 38.63 16.90 -4.30
C GLY A 324 40.10 16.68 -4.61
N THR A 325 40.96 16.69 -3.59
CA THR A 325 42.42 16.59 -3.78
C THR A 325 43.05 15.32 -3.20
N SER A 326 44.27 15.03 -3.66
CA SER A 326 45.09 13.91 -3.21
C SER A 326 45.58 14.05 -1.77
N ALA A 327 45.54 15.25 -1.18
CA ALA A 327 45.83 15.48 0.24
C ALA A 327 44.56 15.47 1.12
N GLY A 328 43.38 15.28 0.53
CA GLY A 328 42.12 15.20 1.26
C GLY A 328 41.41 16.53 1.47
N TYR A 329 41.72 17.54 0.67
CA TYR A 329 41.03 18.82 0.71
C TYR A 329 39.89 18.85 -0.30
N LEU A 330 38.84 19.60 0.03
CA LEU A 330 37.79 20.05 -0.89
C LEU A 330 38.01 21.52 -1.18
N TRP A 331 37.98 21.89 -2.45
CA TRP A 331 37.97 23.29 -2.89
C TRP A 331 36.59 23.59 -3.47
N PHE A 332 35.91 24.56 -2.86
CA PHE A 332 34.67 25.09 -3.38
C PHE A 332 34.98 26.27 -4.29
N VAL A 333 34.49 26.20 -5.53
CA VAL A 333 34.63 27.26 -6.53
C VAL A 333 33.26 27.85 -6.80
N THR A 334 33.17 29.17 -6.82
CA THR A 334 31.92 29.85 -7.16
C THR A 334 32.23 31.17 -7.86
N ASP A 335 31.32 31.62 -8.71
CA ASP A 335 31.30 32.98 -9.24
C ASP A 335 30.33 33.90 -8.45
N GLY A 336 29.50 33.34 -7.56
CA GLY A 336 28.60 34.09 -6.70
C GLY A 336 29.18 34.49 -5.32
N PRO A 337 28.39 35.24 -4.53
CA PRO A 337 28.68 35.49 -3.13
C PRO A 337 28.87 34.21 -2.30
N TRP A 338 29.82 34.19 -1.38
CA TRP A 338 29.89 33.13 -0.37
C TRP A 338 28.99 33.54 0.79
N VAL A 339 27.88 32.83 0.97
CA VAL A 339 26.91 33.09 2.05
C VAL A 339 27.19 32.13 3.20
N THR A 340 27.17 32.59 4.43
CA THR A 340 27.28 31.74 5.62
C THR A 340 26.10 32.02 6.53
N VAL A 341 25.31 30.99 6.83
CA VAL A 341 24.23 31.05 7.81
C VAL A 341 24.76 30.62 9.16
N GLU A 342 24.52 31.44 10.18
CA GLU A 342 24.89 31.09 11.55
C GLU A 342 23.94 30.00 12.06
N ASN A 343 24.45 28.76 12.13
CA ASN A 343 23.70 27.66 12.71
C ASN A 343 23.47 27.91 14.21
N PRO A 344 22.20 28.00 14.66
CA PRO A 344 21.91 28.21 16.08
C PRO A 344 22.35 26.98 16.88
N SER A 345 22.89 27.21 18.08
CA SER A 345 23.31 26.12 18.99
C SER A 345 22.20 25.13 19.39
N GLN A 346 20.95 25.46 19.12
CA GLN A 346 19.77 24.60 19.28
C GLN A 346 18.95 24.64 18.00
N ALA A 347 18.47 23.48 17.54
CA ALA A 347 17.57 23.40 16.40
C ALA A 347 16.33 24.29 16.65
N VAL A 348 15.94 25.06 15.64
CA VAL A 348 14.75 25.90 15.72
C VAL A 348 13.53 25.01 15.55
N ALA A 349 12.87 24.69 16.66
CA ALA A 349 11.65 23.89 16.68
C ALA A 349 10.50 24.66 17.34
N GLY A 350 9.33 24.66 16.72
CA GLY A 350 8.19 25.43 17.22
C GLY A 350 6.88 25.13 16.49
N GLY A 351 5.79 25.61 17.03
CA GLY A 351 4.50 25.58 16.35
C GLY A 351 4.24 26.88 15.60
N ARG A 352 3.04 27.01 15.06
CA ARG A 352 2.54 28.24 14.47
C ARG A 352 2.63 29.42 15.44
N GLY A 353 3.18 30.52 14.95
CA GLY A 353 3.44 31.74 15.72
C GLY A 353 4.74 31.73 16.50
N THR A 354 5.54 30.65 16.45
CA THR A 354 6.89 30.68 17.01
C THR A 354 7.75 31.67 16.22
N GLU A 355 8.24 32.69 16.92
CA GLU A 355 9.21 33.65 16.41
C GLU A 355 10.64 33.13 16.63
N PHE A 356 11.51 33.32 15.64
CA PHE A 356 12.93 32.96 15.71
C PHE A 356 13.77 33.94 14.89
N GLU A 357 15.08 33.96 15.15
CA GLU A 357 16.03 34.80 14.43
C GLU A 357 16.84 33.96 13.43
N LEU A 358 17.00 34.47 12.22
CA LEU A 358 17.91 33.96 11.20
C LEU A 358 19.06 34.98 11.07
N THR A 359 20.28 34.55 11.32
CA THR A 359 21.48 35.37 11.10
C THR A 359 22.35 34.75 10.01
N PHE A 360 22.81 35.59 9.09
CA PHE A 360 23.73 35.18 8.03
C PHE A 360 24.65 36.33 7.64
N ASP A 361 25.78 36.02 7.02
CA ASP A 361 26.68 36.97 6.39
C ASP A 361 27.00 36.57 4.95
N SER A 362 27.59 37.49 4.19
CA SER A 362 28.12 37.20 2.87
C SER A 362 29.41 37.96 2.65
N ASP A 363 30.35 37.36 1.92
CA ASP A 363 31.65 37.99 1.62
C ASP A 363 31.61 39.03 0.48
N THR A 364 30.42 39.26 -0.10
CA THR A 364 30.22 40.18 -1.22
C THR A 364 28.96 41.03 -0.98
N ASP A 365 29.01 42.31 -1.37
CA ASP A 365 27.84 43.19 -1.35
C ASP A 365 26.73 42.64 -2.26
N GLY A 366 25.48 42.69 -1.81
CA GLY A 366 24.38 42.14 -2.60
C GLY A 366 22.99 42.41 -2.02
N THR A 367 22.02 41.65 -2.52
CA THR A 367 20.63 41.63 -2.04
C THR A 367 20.23 40.21 -1.67
N ALA A 368 19.79 40.01 -0.43
CA ALA A 368 19.32 38.73 0.09
C ALA A 368 17.81 38.53 -0.09
N GLN A 369 17.41 37.28 -0.35
CA GLN A 369 16.04 36.76 -0.25
C GLN A 369 16.07 35.45 0.54
N ILE A 370 15.02 35.21 1.33
CA ILE A 370 14.86 33.99 2.14
C ILE A 370 13.69 33.19 1.56
N LEU A 371 13.98 31.99 1.08
CA LEU A 371 13.04 31.11 0.39
C LEU A 371 12.77 29.88 1.24
N LEU A 372 11.51 29.64 1.59
CA LEU A 372 11.06 28.46 2.30
C LEU A 372 10.85 27.29 1.32
N ASN A 373 11.46 26.15 1.64
CA ASN A 373 11.40 24.88 0.90
C ASN A 373 11.72 25.05 -0.61
N GLY A 374 12.62 25.99 -0.93
CA GLY A 374 13.16 26.17 -2.26
C GLY A 374 14.25 25.14 -2.56
N THR A 375 14.12 24.39 -3.64
CA THR A 375 15.15 23.46 -4.12
C THR A 375 16.20 24.10 -5.02
N THR A 376 16.00 25.36 -5.43
CA THR A 376 16.97 26.14 -6.22
C THR A 376 16.97 27.60 -5.75
N PRO A 377 17.97 28.43 -6.13
CA PRO A 377 17.99 29.87 -5.85
C PRO A 377 16.86 30.71 -6.48
N SER A 378 15.83 30.08 -7.06
CA SER A 378 14.78 30.72 -7.86
C SER A 378 13.37 30.21 -7.60
N ASN A 379 13.19 29.25 -6.69
CA ASN A 379 11.89 28.68 -6.32
C ASN A 379 11.69 28.64 -4.80
N GLY A 380 10.52 28.17 -4.37
CA GLY A 380 10.11 28.23 -2.96
C GLY A 380 9.26 29.46 -2.66
N ILE A 381 8.82 29.56 -1.40
CA ILE A 381 7.99 30.65 -0.92
C ILE A 381 8.91 31.71 -0.33
N GLU A 382 8.89 32.94 -0.85
CA GLU A 382 9.65 34.04 -0.26
C GLU A 382 9.03 34.43 1.09
N VAL A 383 9.78 34.17 2.18
CA VAL A 383 9.35 34.49 3.55
C VAL A 383 9.97 35.79 4.06
N ALA A 384 11.08 36.24 3.46
CA ALA A 384 11.66 37.56 3.70
C ALA A 384 12.54 38.00 2.51
N GLY A 385 12.71 39.33 2.36
CA GLY A 385 13.47 39.94 1.27
C GLY A 385 12.65 40.97 0.47
N PRO A 386 13.29 41.69 -0.46
CA PRO A 386 14.74 41.86 -0.61
C PRO A 386 15.37 42.62 0.57
N VAL A 387 16.54 42.18 1.05
CA VAL A 387 17.33 42.83 2.10
C VAL A 387 18.72 43.18 1.58
N ASN A 388 19.19 44.41 1.81
CA ASN A 388 20.55 44.80 1.43
C ASN A 388 21.58 44.08 2.30
N VAL A 389 22.60 43.50 1.68
CA VAL A 389 23.72 42.83 2.32
C VAL A 389 24.99 43.63 2.03
N VAL A 390 25.77 43.89 3.08
CA VAL A 390 27.11 44.47 2.97
C VAL A 390 28.12 43.36 3.26
N ALA A 391 29.18 43.30 2.46
CA ALA A 391 30.22 42.28 2.59
C ALA A 391 30.78 42.23 4.02
N ASP A 392 30.90 41.01 4.56
CA ASP A 392 31.42 40.67 5.88
C ASP A 392 30.63 41.28 7.07
N GLU A 393 29.42 41.81 6.84
CA GLU A 393 28.51 42.27 7.89
C GLU A 393 27.33 41.30 8.09
N ALA A 394 27.15 40.81 9.31
CA ALA A 394 26.04 39.92 9.64
C ALA A 394 24.68 40.63 9.55
N VAL A 395 23.72 39.97 8.93
CA VAL A 395 22.33 40.36 8.79
C VAL A 395 21.47 39.44 9.66
N THR A 396 20.69 40.02 10.58
CA THR A 396 19.74 39.29 11.42
C THR A 396 18.30 39.64 11.04
N LEU A 397 17.48 38.64 10.78
CA LEU A 397 16.06 38.74 10.44
C LEU A 397 15.21 38.04 11.50
N SER A 398 14.17 38.71 11.99
CA SER A 398 13.14 38.07 12.82
C SER A 398 12.07 37.46 11.92
N LEU A 399 11.91 36.15 11.98
CA LEU A 399 10.94 35.37 11.22
C LEU A 399 9.92 34.71 12.16
N SER A 400 8.77 34.32 11.63
CA SER A 400 7.74 33.61 12.38
C SER A 400 7.23 32.41 11.60
N MET A 401 7.13 31.25 12.25
CA MET A 401 6.51 30.06 11.67
C MET A 401 5.03 30.30 11.46
N ASN A 402 4.58 30.32 10.21
CA ASN A 402 3.19 30.56 9.82
C ASN A 402 2.59 29.30 9.16
N ASP A 403 1.51 29.49 8.41
CA ASP A 403 0.79 28.42 7.72
C ASP A 403 1.53 27.90 6.47
N ASP A 404 2.53 28.63 5.97
CA ASP A 404 3.32 28.24 4.79
C ASP A 404 4.36 27.16 5.11
N TYR A 405 4.75 27.03 6.39
CA TYR A 405 5.61 25.95 6.87
C TYR A 405 4.80 24.66 6.93
N ALA A 406 5.30 23.62 6.28
CA ALA A 406 4.76 22.27 6.37
C ALA A 406 5.04 21.70 7.78
N GLU A 407 4.22 20.74 8.21
CA GLU A 407 4.50 20.00 9.44
C GLU A 407 5.80 19.21 9.31
N GLY A 408 6.62 19.17 10.36
CA GLY A 408 7.95 18.55 10.36
C GLY A 408 9.07 19.48 9.87
N VAL A 409 10.10 18.90 9.24
CA VAL A 409 11.30 19.63 8.82
C VAL A 409 11.02 20.51 7.60
N ASN A 410 11.47 21.76 7.66
CA ASN A 410 11.45 22.73 6.57
C ASN A 410 12.84 23.32 6.39
N GLU A 411 13.13 23.79 5.18
CA GLU A 411 14.42 24.39 4.83
C GLU A 411 14.23 25.87 4.48
N LEU A 412 15.02 26.73 5.11
CA LEU A 412 15.12 28.14 4.78
C LEU A 412 16.39 28.36 3.98
N ARG A 413 16.23 28.71 2.70
CA ARG A 413 17.33 29.02 1.81
C ARG A 413 17.58 30.51 1.79
N VAL A 414 18.79 30.89 2.18
CA VAL A 414 19.28 32.26 2.07
C VAL A 414 19.96 32.40 0.72
N VAL A 415 19.47 33.29 -0.13
CA VAL A 415 20.04 33.56 -1.46
C VAL A 415 20.50 35.01 -1.51
N VAL A 416 21.80 35.24 -1.71
CA VAL A 416 22.37 36.57 -1.92
C VAL A 416 22.73 36.73 -3.38
N THR A 417 22.17 37.76 -4.03
CA THR A 417 22.49 38.11 -5.42
C THR A 417 23.39 39.34 -5.43
N ASP A 418 24.54 39.28 -6.10
CA ASP A 418 25.45 40.42 -6.21
C ASP A 418 25.05 41.42 -7.32
N ALA A 419 25.93 42.38 -7.60
CA ALA A 419 25.72 43.41 -8.62
C ALA A 419 25.82 42.89 -10.06
N ASP A 420 26.53 41.78 -10.29
CA ASP A 420 26.68 41.14 -11.60
C ASP A 420 25.52 40.16 -11.89
N GLY A 421 24.74 39.83 -10.85
CA GLY A 421 23.57 38.96 -10.90
C GLY A 421 23.88 37.52 -10.49
N ASP A 422 25.10 37.25 -10.04
CA ASP A 422 25.54 35.94 -9.58
C ASP A 422 24.97 35.67 -8.17
N LYS A 423 24.69 34.40 -7.88
CA LYS A 423 23.92 34.00 -6.69
C LYS A 423 24.72 33.09 -5.77
N GLY A 424 24.83 33.52 -4.53
CA GLY A 424 25.35 32.76 -3.40
C GLY A 424 24.22 32.20 -2.55
N GLN A 425 24.44 31.07 -1.89
CA GLN A 425 23.41 30.47 -1.05
C GLN A 425 23.95 29.64 0.11
N ASP A 426 23.07 29.45 1.10
CA ASP A 426 23.21 28.57 2.25
C ASP A 426 21.82 28.20 2.82
N LEU A 427 21.72 27.19 3.69
CA LEU A 427 20.45 26.67 4.25
C LEU A 427 20.42 26.74 5.78
N LEU A 428 19.22 26.89 6.32
CA LEU A 428 18.89 26.61 7.72
C LEU A 428 17.70 25.65 7.78
N ALA A 429 17.86 24.51 8.46
CA ALA A 429 16.74 23.64 8.76
C ALA A 429 15.95 24.15 9.99
N VAL A 430 14.63 24.17 9.89
CA VAL A 430 13.72 24.50 10.99
C VAL A 430 12.59 23.46 11.06
N THR A 431 12.17 23.08 12.26
CA THR A 431 11.12 22.07 12.45
C THR A 431 9.84 22.72 12.95
N LYS A 432 8.76 22.54 12.20
CA LYS A 432 7.43 22.90 12.66
C LYS A 432 6.79 21.69 13.33
N ASP A 433 6.15 21.95 14.46
CA ASP A 433 5.49 20.98 15.32
C ASP A 433 4.18 21.63 15.82
N ASP A 434 3.07 21.49 15.09
CA ASP A 434 1.73 21.94 15.47
C ASP A 434 0.97 20.79 16.17
N PRO A 435 0.22 21.05 17.26
CA PRO A 435 -0.60 20.02 17.87
C PRO A 435 -1.62 19.43 16.86
N PRO A 436 -1.96 18.14 16.97
CA PRO A 436 -2.81 17.48 15.99
C PRO A 436 -4.19 18.11 15.83
N GLY A 437 -4.77 17.93 14.65
CA GLY A 437 -6.15 18.31 14.35
C GLY A 437 -7.21 17.63 15.25
N VAL A 438 -8.45 18.14 15.16
CA VAL A 438 -9.60 17.55 15.89
C VAL A 438 -10.06 16.26 15.20
N VAL A 439 -10.07 15.16 15.96
CA VAL A 439 -10.63 13.88 15.50
C VAL A 439 -12.16 13.96 15.36
N SER A 440 -12.72 13.43 14.28
CA SER A 440 -14.18 13.46 14.03
C SER A 440 -14.79 12.06 13.95
N PHE A 441 -15.90 11.86 14.65
CA PHE A 441 -16.67 10.61 14.58
C PHE A 441 -17.51 10.51 13.29
N VAL A 442 -17.63 9.30 12.75
CA VAL A 442 -18.43 9.01 11.54
C VAL A 442 -19.66 8.16 11.88
N PRO A 443 -20.78 8.33 11.16
CA PRO A 443 -21.96 7.48 11.32
C PRO A 443 -21.63 6.00 11.07
N ILE A 444 -22.08 5.14 11.98
CA ILE A 444 -21.91 3.68 11.92
C ILE A 444 -23.22 2.90 12.11
N SER A 445 -24.24 3.52 12.70
CA SER A 445 -25.53 2.89 12.99
C SER A 445 -26.66 3.59 12.24
N GLN A 446 -27.50 2.80 11.58
CA GLN A 446 -28.82 3.24 11.10
C GLN A 446 -29.92 2.96 12.13
N ASN A 447 -29.60 2.22 13.18
CA ASN A 447 -30.55 1.71 14.17
C ASN A 447 -30.58 2.54 15.46
N ASN A 448 -29.60 3.43 15.67
CA ASN A 448 -29.56 4.35 16.81
C ASN A 448 -30.13 5.74 16.42
N PRO A 449 -31.37 6.06 16.81
CA PRO A 449 -31.99 7.36 16.50
C PRO A 449 -31.46 8.52 17.35
N GLU A 450 -30.78 8.24 18.47
CA GLU A 450 -30.21 9.27 19.35
C GLU A 450 -28.92 9.83 18.76
N ASP A 451 -28.03 8.94 18.30
CA ASP A 451 -26.81 9.32 17.60
C ASP A 451 -26.35 8.20 16.64
N ALA A 452 -26.43 8.46 15.33
CA ALA A 452 -25.99 7.51 14.30
C ALA A 452 -24.49 7.18 14.35
N ARG A 453 -23.68 7.93 15.10
CA ARG A 453 -22.24 7.71 15.28
C ARG A 453 -21.91 6.65 16.34
N VAL A 454 -22.90 6.22 17.12
CA VAL A 454 -22.76 5.18 18.15
C VAL A 454 -23.64 3.99 17.80
N ALA A 455 -23.04 2.85 17.52
CA ALA A 455 -23.75 1.58 17.42
C ALA A 455 -23.96 0.98 18.80
N ARG A 456 -25.17 0.48 19.07
CA ARG A 456 -25.57 -0.06 20.38
C ARG A 456 -25.81 -1.55 20.30
N GLY A 457 -25.17 -2.31 21.18
CA GLY A 457 -25.36 -3.73 21.34
C GLY A 457 -25.64 -4.14 22.79
N ASN A 458 -25.78 -5.44 22.99
CA ASN A 458 -25.82 -6.07 24.29
C ASN A 458 -24.43 -6.00 24.93
N GLU A 459 -24.32 -5.27 26.03
CA GLU A 459 -23.05 -5.05 26.75
C GLU A 459 -21.96 -4.42 25.87
N SER A 460 -22.33 -3.73 24.78
CA SER A 460 -21.36 -3.18 23.83
C SER A 460 -21.80 -1.85 23.23
N LEU A 461 -20.81 -0.98 23.00
CA LEU A 461 -20.93 0.21 22.17
C LEU A 461 -19.82 0.18 21.12
N ARG A 462 -20.13 0.56 19.88
CA ARG A 462 -19.13 0.69 18.81
C ARG A 462 -19.16 2.10 18.23
N VAL A 463 -17.99 2.68 18.03
CA VAL A 463 -17.80 4.00 17.42
C VAL A 463 -16.75 3.93 16.33
N ASN A 464 -16.89 4.76 15.31
CA ASN A 464 -15.86 4.95 14.28
C ASN A 464 -15.45 6.42 14.22
N PHE A 465 -14.17 6.69 14.01
CA PHE A 465 -13.65 8.04 13.79
C PHE A 465 -12.77 8.10 12.54
N ARG A 466 -12.65 9.30 11.95
CA ARG A 466 -11.72 9.57 10.86
C ARG A 466 -10.32 9.71 11.43
N THR A 467 -9.37 8.99 10.85
CA THR A 467 -7.95 9.24 11.09
C THR A 467 -7.56 10.57 10.44
N LEU A 468 -6.62 11.29 11.06
CA LEU A 468 -6.03 12.50 10.52
C LEU A 468 -4.99 12.11 9.45
N ASP A 469 -4.85 12.96 8.44
CA ASP A 469 -3.87 12.79 7.34
C ASP A 469 -2.50 13.42 7.67
N GLU A 470 -2.30 13.80 8.94
CA GLU A 470 -1.05 14.37 9.45
C GLU A 470 0.01 13.25 9.57
N PRO A 471 1.23 13.44 9.03
CA PRO A 471 2.21 12.36 8.85
C PRO A 471 2.89 11.90 10.15
N ASP A 472 2.82 12.71 11.20
CA ASP A 472 3.51 12.57 12.48
C ASP A 472 2.60 12.04 13.60
N ILE A 473 1.34 11.70 13.30
CA ILE A 473 0.45 11.08 14.29
C ILE A 473 1.03 9.76 14.76
N THR A 474 1.25 9.64 16.06
CA THR A 474 1.80 8.45 16.72
C THR A 474 0.72 7.60 17.36
N SER A 475 -0.34 8.22 17.90
CA SER A 475 -1.43 7.46 18.51
C SER A 475 -2.77 8.20 18.56
N TYR A 476 -3.85 7.42 18.65
CA TYR A 476 -5.17 7.90 19.05
C TYR A 476 -5.52 7.38 20.43
N VAL A 477 -6.01 8.25 21.30
CA VAL A 477 -6.42 7.88 22.65
C VAL A 477 -7.93 8.04 22.77
N VAL A 478 -8.60 6.92 23.05
CA VAL A 478 -10.05 6.86 23.27
C VAL A 478 -10.31 6.97 24.76
N PHE A 479 -11.05 7.99 25.13
CA PHE A 479 -11.52 8.23 26.49
C PHE A 479 -12.96 7.78 26.57
N PHE A 480 -13.29 6.99 27.59
CA PHE A 480 -14.66 6.66 27.90
C PHE A 480 -14.90 6.46 29.39
N ASP A 481 -16.09 6.78 29.86
CA ASP A 481 -16.45 6.69 31.28
C ASP A 481 -17.96 6.51 31.46
N ASP A 482 -18.38 6.03 32.64
CA ASP A 482 -19.78 5.93 33.08
C ASP A 482 -20.25 7.15 33.89
N GLU A 483 -19.36 8.14 34.07
CA GLU A 483 -19.67 9.49 34.50
C GLU A 483 -19.46 10.51 33.36
N PRO A 484 -20.26 11.60 33.30
CA PRO A 484 -20.05 12.67 32.33
C PRO A 484 -18.73 13.38 32.58
N PHE A 485 -17.89 13.48 31.54
CA PHE A 485 -16.64 14.25 31.56
C PHE A 485 -16.63 15.35 30.51
N ARG A 486 -15.64 16.25 30.63
CA ARG A 486 -15.32 17.32 29.68
C ARG A 486 -13.86 17.22 29.24
N ALA A 487 -13.49 17.98 28.21
CA ALA A 487 -12.13 17.99 27.71
C ALA A 487 -11.13 18.50 28.78
N GLU A 488 -11.53 19.49 29.57
CA GLU A 488 -10.66 20.12 30.57
C GLU A 488 -10.30 19.15 31.72
N ASP A 489 -11.10 18.10 31.93
CA ASP A 489 -10.83 17.06 32.94
C ASP A 489 -9.57 16.24 32.60
N TYR A 490 -9.08 16.33 31.36
CA TYR A 490 -7.90 15.64 30.86
C TYR A 490 -6.74 16.59 30.46
N GLU A 491 -6.90 17.92 30.50
CA GLU A 491 -5.92 18.89 29.97
C GLU A 491 -4.72 19.22 30.89
N ASN A 492 -4.81 19.01 32.21
CA ASN A 492 -3.84 19.57 33.18
C ASN A 492 -2.86 18.56 33.80
N CYS A 493 -2.52 17.48 33.10
CA CYS A 493 -1.99 16.31 33.79
C CYS A 493 -0.66 15.82 33.23
N THR A 494 0.40 15.98 34.04
CA THR A 494 1.79 15.66 33.70
C THR A 494 2.12 14.16 33.73
N ASP A 495 1.19 13.32 34.19
CA ASP A 495 1.39 11.86 34.33
C ASP A 495 0.29 11.11 33.58
N ARG A 496 0.57 10.73 32.33
CA ARG A 496 -0.34 10.06 31.39
C ARG A 496 -1.01 8.80 31.96
N GLU A 497 -0.44 8.18 33.00
CA GLU A 497 -1.02 7.00 33.65
C GLU A 497 -2.16 7.36 34.62
N TYR A 498 -2.36 8.63 35.02
CA TYR A 498 -3.24 9.02 36.14
C TYR A 498 -4.30 10.10 35.86
N CYS A 499 -4.60 10.42 34.60
CA CYS A 499 -5.44 11.57 34.26
C CYS A 499 -6.90 11.23 33.90
N GLY A 500 -7.82 12.04 34.44
CA GLY A 500 -9.27 11.99 34.22
C GLY A 500 -9.99 10.79 34.83
N PRO A 501 -11.33 10.75 34.73
CA PRO A 501 -12.13 9.58 35.10
C PRO A 501 -11.57 8.32 34.43
N LYS A 502 -11.35 7.29 35.25
CA LYS A 502 -10.85 5.99 34.82
C LYS A 502 -11.98 4.99 34.91
N PHE A 503 -12.54 4.64 33.77
CA PHE A 503 -13.35 3.46 33.69
C PHE A 503 -12.47 2.20 33.80
N ASN A 504 -12.64 1.46 34.89
CA ASN A 504 -11.97 0.17 35.11
C ASN A 504 -12.99 -0.86 35.58
N ASN A 505 -13.53 -1.61 34.63
CA ASN A 505 -14.33 -2.78 34.92
C ASN A 505 -13.43 -4.03 34.94
N SER A 506 -13.53 -4.85 35.99
CA SER A 506 -12.77 -6.09 36.12
C SER A 506 -13.23 -7.11 35.07
N GLY A 507 -12.63 -7.06 33.88
CA GLY A 507 -13.01 -7.86 32.71
C GLY A 507 -13.56 -7.05 31.52
N GLY A 508 -13.66 -5.72 31.65
CA GLY A 508 -14.13 -4.80 30.61
C GLY A 508 -13.00 -4.01 29.91
N PRO A 509 -13.35 -3.10 28.99
CA PRO A 509 -12.38 -2.18 28.39
C PRO A 509 -11.84 -1.25 29.48
N ARG A 510 -10.63 -0.72 29.27
CA ARG A 510 -10.01 0.26 30.17
C ARG A 510 -9.91 1.61 29.49
N SER A 511 -10.27 2.65 30.23
CA SER A 511 -10.08 4.05 29.80
C SER A 511 -8.88 4.66 30.52
N PRO A 512 -7.99 5.38 29.81
CA PRO A 512 -7.98 5.57 28.37
C PRO A 512 -7.49 4.32 27.59
N MET A 513 -7.93 4.17 26.34
CA MET A 513 -7.46 3.16 25.40
C MET A 513 -6.55 3.80 24.34
N VAL A 514 -5.31 3.32 24.23
CA VAL A 514 -4.32 3.83 23.27
C VAL A 514 -4.31 2.96 22.01
N ILE A 515 -4.43 3.59 20.85
CA ILE A 515 -4.42 2.97 19.53
C ILE A 515 -3.17 3.47 18.80
N THR A 516 -2.20 2.58 18.58
CA THR A 516 -0.95 2.85 17.86
C THR A 516 -0.91 2.21 16.47
N GLU A 517 -1.92 1.42 16.11
CA GLU A 517 -2.02 0.73 14.83
C GLU A 517 -3.37 1.05 14.19
N TRP A 518 -3.34 1.65 13.00
CA TRP A 518 -4.53 1.92 12.19
C TRP A 518 -4.21 1.75 10.70
N SER A 519 -5.25 1.58 9.90
CA SER A 519 -5.13 1.57 8.44
C SER A 519 -6.37 2.22 7.81
N GLY A 520 -6.16 2.91 6.70
CA GLY A 520 -7.22 3.64 6.01
C GLY A 520 -7.61 4.96 6.68
N SER A 521 -8.69 5.56 6.18
CA SER A 521 -9.18 6.89 6.58
C SER A 521 -10.18 6.87 7.75
N THR A 522 -10.51 5.68 8.26
CA THR A 522 -11.41 5.51 9.41
C THR A 522 -10.96 4.35 10.27
N HIS A 523 -11.06 4.50 11.58
CA HIS A 523 -10.79 3.45 12.55
C HIS A 523 -12.03 3.18 13.42
N GLY A 524 -12.27 1.92 13.75
CA GLY A 524 -13.42 1.48 14.54
C GLY A 524 -13.00 0.91 15.89
N VAL A 525 -13.76 1.24 16.94
CA VAL A 525 -13.48 0.86 18.32
C VAL A 525 -14.70 0.17 18.90
N ASP A 526 -14.49 -1.05 19.41
CA ASP A 526 -15.47 -1.86 20.13
C ASP A 526 -15.25 -1.73 21.65
N LEU A 527 -16.21 -1.12 22.35
CA LEU A 527 -16.20 -0.99 23.80
C LEU A 527 -17.07 -2.10 24.39
N GLN A 528 -16.44 -3.16 24.90
CA GLN A 528 -17.11 -4.32 25.49
C GLN A 528 -16.19 -5.12 26.45
N PRO A 529 -16.74 -5.82 27.46
CA PRO A 529 -18.12 -5.75 27.95
C PRO A 529 -18.43 -4.48 28.77
N LEU A 530 -19.67 -3.99 28.64
CA LEU A 530 -20.27 -2.87 29.35
C LEU A 530 -21.54 -3.29 30.10
N GLU A 531 -22.03 -2.47 31.03
CA GLU A 531 -23.28 -2.73 31.75
C GLU A 531 -24.49 -2.21 30.97
N ASN A 532 -25.43 -3.10 30.63
CA ASN A 532 -26.66 -2.70 29.95
C ASN A 532 -27.50 -1.73 30.79
N GLY A 533 -28.03 -0.68 30.15
CA GLY A 533 -28.83 0.36 30.80
C GLY A 533 -28.01 1.47 31.46
N GLN A 534 -26.68 1.31 31.58
CA GLN A 534 -25.78 2.37 32.02
C GLN A 534 -25.42 3.28 30.85
N GLN A 535 -25.42 4.61 31.04
CA GLN A 535 -24.96 5.54 30.02
C GLN A 535 -23.44 5.70 30.10
N TYR A 536 -22.79 5.79 28.93
CA TYR A 536 -21.36 6.01 28.79
C TYR A 536 -21.08 7.24 27.92
N TRP A 537 -20.00 7.94 28.22
CA TRP A 537 -19.47 9.08 27.48
C TRP A 537 -18.21 8.65 26.74
N ILE A 538 -18.03 9.06 25.48
CA ILE A 538 -16.92 8.60 24.61
C ILE A 538 -16.32 9.79 23.87
N ALA A 539 -15.00 9.92 23.89
CA ALA A 539 -14.24 10.92 23.14
C ALA A 539 -12.92 10.33 22.62
N VAL A 540 -12.31 11.01 21.66
CA VAL A 540 -11.02 10.61 21.06
C VAL A 540 -10.12 11.85 20.91
N ARG A 541 -8.82 11.68 21.14
CA ARG A 541 -7.76 12.65 20.80
C ARG A 541 -6.69 11.95 19.97
N ALA A 542 -5.98 12.73 19.15
CA ALA A 542 -4.77 12.30 18.48
C ALA A 542 -3.54 12.87 19.20
N TYR A 543 -2.42 12.19 19.07
CA TYR A 543 -1.11 12.56 19.60
C TYR A 543 -0.07 12.39 18.50
N ASP A 544 0.80 13.38 18.34
CA ASP A 544 1.92 13.35 17.40
C ASP A 544 3.20 12.73 18.01
N GLU A 545 4.25 12.68 17.19
CA GLU A 545 5.61 12.25 17.55
C GLU A 545 6.30 13.22 18.53
N GLY A 546 5.99 14.52 18.44
CA GLY A 546 6.42 15.56 19.39
C GLY A 546 5.81 15.38 20.80
N GLY A 547 4.81 14.52 20.93
CA GLY A 547 4.07 14.25 22.15
C GLY A 547 3.05 15.32 22.50
N LYS A 548 2.72 16.23 21.57
CA LYS A 548 1.65 17.22 21.75
C LYS A 548 0.30 16.54 21.55
N GLU A 549 -0.69 17.14 22.20
CA GLU A 549 -2.04 16.60 22.23
C GLU A 549 -2.95 17.41 21.32
N GLY A 550 -3.67 16.73 20.43
CA GLY A 550 -4.70 17.35 19.63
C GLY A 550 -5.94 17.67 20.46
N ALA A 551 -6.78 18.56 19.94
CA ALA A 551 -8.02 18.92 20.60
C ALA A 551 -8.99 17.72 20.68
N MET A 552 -9.75 17.64 21.78
CA MET A 552 -10.72 16.56 22.01
C MET A 552 -11.83 16.56 20.97
N SER A 553 -12.18 15.37 20.48
CA SER A 553 -13.37 15.20 19.64
C SER A 553 -14.66 15.57 20.38
N THR A 554 -15.75 15.70 19.63
CA THR A 554 -17.08 15.86 20.24
C THR A 554 -17.41 14.65 21.11
N ILE A 555 -17.72 14.87 22.38
CA ILE A 555 -18.09 13.79 23.30
C ILE A 555 -19.43 13.18 22.86
N LEU A 556 -19.43 11.88 22.57
CA LEU A 556 -20.61 11.09 22.28
C LEU A 556 -21.16 10.46 23.54
N THR A 557 -22.43 10.06 23.50
CA THR A 557 -23.03 9.25 24.56
C THR A 557 -23.71 8.02 23.97
N GLY A 558 -23.66 6.91 24.70
CA GLY A 558 -24.37 5.68 24.35
C GLY A 558 -24.79 4.90 25.57
N THR A 559 -25.89 4.16 25.44
CA THR A 559 -26.38 3.25 26.48
C THR A 559 -26.53 1.86 25.85
N PRO A 560 -25.65 0.89 26.16
CA PRO A 560 -25.82 -0.48 25.69
C PRO A 560 -27.10 -1.07 26.27
N ALA A 561 -27.72 -1.97 25.52
CA ALA A 561 -28.96 -2.60 25.94
C ALA A 561 -29.10 -3.99 25.32
N ALA A 562 -29.55 -4.95 26.13
CA ALA A 562 -29.84 -6.29 25.66
C ALA A 562 -30.99 -6.26 24.64
N GLY A 563 -30.69 -6.63 23.40
CA GLY A 563 -31.70 -6.79 22.36
C GLY A 563 -32.57 -8.03 22.62
N LEU A 564 -33.87 -7.88 22.41
CA LEU A 564 -34.85 -8.97 22.44
C LEU A 564 -34.95 -9.60 21.04
N GLY A 565 -34.54 -10.86 20.93
CA GLY A 565 -34.77 -11.66 19.72
C GLY A 565 -36.23 -12.15 19.61
N PRO A 566 -36.60 -12.83 18.51
CA PRO A 566 -37.97 -13.30 18.30
C PRO A 566 -38.53 -14.10 19.49
N ALA A 567 -37.75 -15.02 20.04
CA ALA A 567 -38.19 -15.89 21.13
C ALA A 567 -38.47 -15.10 22.42
N GLN A 568 -37.61 -14.14 22.77
CA GLN A 568 -37.84 -13.29 23.93
C GLN A 568 -39.04 -12.37 23.73
N LEU A 569 -39.25 -11.85 22.51
CA LEU A 569 -40.40 -11.01 22.20
C LEU A 569 -41.73 -11.77 22.27
N SER A 570 -41.71 -13.08 22.02
CA SER A 570 -42.88 -13.95 22.13
C SER A 570 -43.04 -14.60 23.52
N ASP A 571 -42.19 -14.31 24.51
CA ASP A 571 -42.15 -15.01 25.80
C ASP A 571 -41.92 -16.54 25.68
N GLU A 572 -41.17 -16.96 24.67
CA GLU A 572 -40.86 -18.37 24.42
C GLU A 572 -39.79 -18.87 25.40
N THR A 573 -40.09 -19.94 26.15
CA THR A 573 -39.15 -20.53 27.12
C THR A 573 -38.36 -21.71 26.55
N GLY A 574 -38.64 -22.10 25.30
CA GLY A 574 -38.06 -23.28 24.67
C GLY A 574 -38.71 -24.58 25.17
N GLY A 575 -38.14 -25.70 24.72
CA GLY A 575 -38.63 -27.04 25.03
C GLY A 575 -39.58 -27.63 23.98
N VAL A 576 -40.14 -28.79 24.31
CA VAL A 576 -41.05 -29.53 23.42
C VAL A 576 -42.49 -29.26 23.86
N GLN A 577 -43.34 -28.74 22.96
CA GLN A 577 -44.79 -28.73 23.20
C GLN A 577 -45.28 -30.17 23.43
N CYS A 578 -45.60 -30.50 24.67
CA CYS A 578 -46.00 -31.85 25.10
C CYS A 578 -47.44 -32.17 24.69
N GLY A 579 -47.66 -32.49 23.41
CA GLY A 579 -48.83 -33.23 22.94
C GLY A 579 -48.53 -34.74 22.96
N PRO A 580 -49.21 -35.59 23.75
CA PRO A 580 -48.80 -36.98 24.01
C PRO A 580 -48.95 -37.99 22.85
N GLY A 581 -49.11 -37.56 21.59
CA GLY A 581 -49.46 -38.47 20.48
C GLY A 581 -48.61 -38.38 19.20
N VAL A 582 -47.99 -37.24 18.88
CA VAL A 582 -47.54 -36.99 17.50
C VAL A 582 -46.08 -37.40 17.25
N MET A 583 -45.19 -37.22 18.23
CA MET A 583 -43.74 -37.45 18.06
C MET A 583 -43.35 -38.93 17.96
N ALA A 584 -43.96 -39.81 18.77
CA ALA A 584 -43.70 -41.24 18.70
C ALA A 584 -44.17 -41.84 17.36
N GLY A 585 -45.25 -41.30 16.79
CA GLY A 585 -45.76 -41.68 15.47
C GLY A 585 -44.87 -41.20 14.33
N ALA A 586 -44.48 -39.91 14.32
CA ALA A 586 -43.68 -39.33 13.24
C ALA A 586 -42.28 -39.96 13.16
N LEU A 587 -41.54 -40.06 14.26
CA LEU A 587 -40.22 -40.72 14.29
C LEU A 587 -40.32 -42.21 13.92
N GLY A 588 -41.40 -42.88 14.31
CA GLY A 588 -41.71 -44.26 13.89
C GLY A 588 -41.96 -44.39 12.39
N VAL A 589 -42.63 -43.42 11.77
CA VAL A 589 -42.87 -43.38 10.31
C VAL A 589 -41.57 -43.07 9.55
N PHE A 590 -40.75 -42.12 10.01
CA PHE A 590 -39.45 -41.85 9.40
C PHE A 590 -38.55 -43.11 9.44
N THR A 591 -38.39 -43.73 10.61
CA THR A 591 -37.60 -44.97 10.75
C THR A 591 -38.20 -46.13 9.95
N GLY A 592 -39.53 -46.25 9.88
CA GLY A 592 -40.24 -47.24 9.06
C GLY A 592 -40.01 -47.06 7.55
N LEU A 593 -40.08 -45.83 7.04
CA LEU A 593 -39.81 -45.52 5.63
C LEU A 593 -38.36 -45.80 5.25
N PHE A 594 -37.40 -45.44 6.11
CA PHE A 594 -35.98 -45.78 5.92
C PHE A 594 -35.75 -47.30 6.00
N ALA A 595 -36.42 -48.01 6.91
CA ALA A 595 -36.31 -49.46 7.04
C ALA A 595 -36.89 -50.21 5.82
N VAL A 596 -37.99 -49.73 5.23
CA VAL A 596 -38.57 -50.30 4.00
C VAL A 596 -37.65 -50.11 2.80
N MET A 597 -36.96 -48.97 2.69
CA MET A 597 -35.89 -48.79 1.69
C MET A 597 -34.68 -49.69 1.97
N GLY A 598 -34.24 -49.81 3.23
CA GLY A 598 -33.12 -50.65 3.63
C GLY A 598 -33.35 -52.15 3.46
N ARG A 599 -34.60 -52.63 3.59
CA ARG A 599 -34.91 -54.08 3.53
C ARG A 599 -34.76 -54.70 2.14
N ARG A 600 -34.62 -53.91 1.08
CA ARG A 600 -34.52 -54.42 -0.31
C ARG A 600 -33.11 -54.54 -0.87
N ARG A 601 -32.04 -54.14 -0.15
CA ARG A 601 -30.64 -54.39 -0.58
C ARG A 601 -29.69 -54.48 0.64
N ARG A 602 -28.87 -55.53 0.71
CA ARG A 602 -27.76 -55.67 1.68
C ARG A 602 -26.75 -54.52 1.50
N TRP A 603 -26.93 -53.41 2.19
CA TRP A 603 -25.92 -52.35 2.31
C TRP A 603 -25.76 -52.00 3.78
N THR A 604 -24.64 -52.45 4.35
CA THR A 604 -24.09 -51.94 5.61
C THR A 604 -23.31 -50.66 5.30
N MET A 605 -23.81 -49.51 5.73
CA MET A 605 -22.98 -48.32 5.94
C MET A 605 -23.41 -47.63 7.24
N PRO A 606 -22.46 -47.10 8.04
CA PRO A 606 -22.77 -46.37 9.25
C PRO A 606 -23.34 -44.99 8.88
N LEU A 607 -24.46 -44.65 9.51
CA LEU A 607 -25.01 -43.30 9.55
C LEU A 607 -23.98 -42.37 10.23
N LEU A 608 -23.39 -41.45 9.47
CA LEU A 608 -22.89 -40.13 9.90
C LEU A 608 -22.20 -39.45 8.70
N GLY A 609 -22.92 -38.55 8.04
CA GLY A 609 -22.43 -37.82 6.85
C GLY A 609 -23.58 -37.24 6.03
N LEU A 610 -24.40 -36.38 6.64
CA LEU A 610 -25.38 -35.55 5.94
C LEU A 610 -24.62 -34.48 5.14
N GLY A 611 -24.30 -34.82 3.88
CA GLY A 611 -23.67 -33.91 2.94
C GLY A 611 -23.67 -34.51 1.53
N LEU A 612 -24.66 -34.14 0.72
CA LEU A 612 -24.62 -34.06 -0.75
C LEU A 612 -24.18 -35.27 -1.63
N VAL A 613 -23.93 -36.46 -1.09
CA VAL A 613 -23.40 -37.60 -1.90
C VAL A 613 -24.42 -38.70 -2.24
N SER A 614 -25.70 -38.56 -1.89
CA SER A 614 -26.71 -39.61 -2.20
C SER A 614 -27.12 -39.68 -3.68
N MET A 615 -26.75 -38.73 -4.54
CA MET A 615 -26.92 -38.88 -6.00
C MET A 615 -25.83 -39.76 -6.66
N ALA A 616 -24.71 -40.05 -5.98
CA ALA A 616 -23.60 -40.79 -6.57
C ALA A 616 -23.72 -42.32 -6.45
N VAL A 617 -24.73 -42.87 -5.77
CA VAL A 617 -24.88 -44.32 -5.57
C VAL A 617 -26.30 -44.81 -5.90
N VAL A 618 -26.85 -44.39 -7.04
CA VAL A 618 -27.81 -45.22 -7.79
C VAL A 618 -27.05 -45.95 -8.90
N GLY A 619 -25.98 -46.66 -8.53
CA GLY A 619 -25.33 -47.66 -9.36
C GLY A 619 -26.18 -48.92 -9.42
N GLY A 620 -27.38 -48.84 -9.98
CA GLY A 620 -28.18 -50.00 -10.31
C GLY A 620 -27.66 -50.64 -11.59
N THR A 621 -27.34 -51.92 -11.56
CA THR A 621 -27.19 -52.74 -12.77
C THR A 621 -28.44 -52.57 -13.62
N ALA A 622 -28.33 -51.87 -14.75
CA ALA A 622 -29.43 -51.58 -15.65
C ALA A 622 -29.95 -52.89 -16.26
N HIS A 623 -31.15 -53.31 -15.86
CA HIS A 623 -31.96 -54.24 -16.64
C HIS A 623 -32.86 -53.42 -17.56
N ALA A 624 -32.83 -53.70 -18.86
CA ALA A 624 -33.76 -53.11 -19.82
C ALA A 624 -35.20 -53.43 -19.38
N LYS A 625 -35.91 -52.45 -18.82
CA LYS A 625 -37.35 -52.53 -18.56
C LYS A 625 -38.09 -52.35 -19.89
N ASP A 626 -39.10 -53.16 -20.11
CA ASP A 626 -40.02 -53.08 -21.25
C ASP A 626 -40.73 -51.69 -21.27
N PRO A 627 -40.64 -50.91 -22.36
CA PRO A 627 -41.32 -49.61 -22.47
C PRO A 627 -42.85 -49.69 -22.35
N ASP A 628 -43.46 -50.86 -22.57
CA ASP A 628 -44.90 -51.09 -22.47
C ASP A 628 -45.37 -51.63 -21.11
N ALA A 629 -44.46 -51.82 -20.14
CA ALA A 629 -44.83 -52.25 -18.81
C ALA A 629 -45.85 -51.29 -18.16
N THR A 630 -46.81 -51.86 -17.42
CA THR A 630 -47.73 -51.15 -16.55
C THR A 630 -46.98 -50.13 -15.70
N ASP A 631 -47.53 -48.92 -15.55
CA ASP A 631 -46.94 -47.83 -14.77
C ASP A 631 -46.51 -48.33 -13.39
N ASN A 632 -45.20 -48.37 -13.17
CA ASN A 632 -44.56 -49.09 -12.06
C ASN A 632 -43.82 -48.12 -11.14
N ARG A 633 -44.18 -46.83 -11.14
CA ARG A 633 -43.62 -45.82 -10.23
C ARG A 633 -43.82 -46.27 -8.79
N LYS A 634 -42.72 -46.43 -8.05
CA LYS A 634 -42.70 -46.96 -6.68
C LYS A 634 -42.51 -45.86 -5.65
N GLY A 635 -41.89 -44.76 -6.03
CA GLY A 635 -41.72 -43.61 -5.16
C GLY A 635 -41.18 -42.40 -5.89
N HIS A 636 -40.86 -41.38 -5.10
CA HIS A 636 -40.32 -40.13 -5.60
C HIS A 636 -39.26 -39.56 -4.67
N PHE A 637 -38.48 -38.64 -5.22
CA PHE A 637 -37.60 -37.73 -4.52
C PHE A 637 -37.84 -36.31 -5.04
N GLN A 638 -37.96 -35.33 -4.15
CA GLN A 638 -38.25 -33.95 -4.50
C GLN A 638 -37.35 -32.99 -3.72
N PHE A 639 -36.85 -31.97 -4.41
CA PHE A 639 -36.14 -30.84 -3.83
C PHE A 639 -36.90 -29.56 -4.16
N ARG A 640 -37.18 -28.71 -3.17
CA ARG A 640 -37.87 -27.43 -3.36
C ARG A 640 -37.14 -26.30 -2.66
N TYR A 641 -37.17 -25.13 -3.28
CA TYR A 641 -36.82 -23.86 -2.68
C TYR A 641 -38.09 -23.00 -2.67
N GLY A 642 -38.38 -22.34 -1.55
CA GLY A 642 -39.56 -21.51 -1.42
C GLY A 642 -39.30 -20.27 -0.60
N ILE A 643 -40.15 -19.27 -0.84
CA ILE A 643 -40.21 -18.03 -0.08
C ILE A 643 -41.30 -18.23 0.97
N PHE A 644 -40.93 -18.06 2.24
CA PHE A 644 -41.79 -18.19 3.40
C PHE A 644 -42.18 -16.80 3.92
N THR A 645 -43.48 -16.53 3.97
CA THR A 645 -44.05 -15.37 4.66
C THR A 645 -44.57 -15.85 6.01
N VAL A 646 -43.88 -15.45 7.07
CA VAL A 646 -44.20 -15.83 8.45
C VAL A 646 -45.23 -14.86 9.02
N GLU A 647 -46.25 -15.37 9.70
CA GLU A 647 -47.30 -14.53 10.30
C GLU A 647 -46.94 -14.04 11.71
N ASP A 648 -45.97 -14.68 12.37
CA ASP A 648 -45.56 -14.35 13.73
C ASP A 648 -45.01 -12.91 13.84
N PRO A 649 -45.62 -12.05 14.68
CA PRO A 649 -45.22 -10.66 14.80
C PRO A 649 -43.82 -10.48 15.42
N SER A 650 -43.37 -11.44 16.24
CA SER A 650 -42.06 -11.39 16.90
C SER A 650 -40.93 -11.75 15.93
N ILE A 651 -41.13 -12.76 15.08
CA ILE A 651 -40.21 -13.11 13.99
C ILE A 651 -40.17 -11.97 12.97
N THR A 652 -41.31 -11.48 12.52
CA THR A 652 -41.36 -10.44 11.47
C THR A 652 -40.78 -9.10 11.94
N LYS A 653 -40.93 -8.73 13.21
CA LYS A 653 -40.36 -7.51 13.77
C LYS A 653 -38.82 -7.51 13.78
N VAL A 654 -38.20 -8.66 14.02
CA VAL A 654 -36.74 -8.80 14.09
C VAL A 654 -36.14 -9.16 12.73
N MET A 655 -36.72 -10.13 12.03
CA MET A 655 -36.20 -10.73 10.80
C MET A 655 -36.77 -10.09 9.52
N GLY A 656 -37.85 -9.31 9.62
CA GLY A 656 -38.55 -8.72 8.48
C GLY A 656 -39.81 -9.49 8.09
N GLU A 657 -40.72 -8.84 7.37
CA GLU A 657 -42.05 -9.39 7.06
C GLU A 657 -42.08 -10.40 5.90
N ASN A 658 -41.10 -10.35 4.98
CA ASN A 658 -41.13 -11.13 3.74
C ASN A 658 -39.73 -11.55 3.30
N GLY A 659 -39.69 -12.57 2.43
CA GLY A 659 -38.47 -12.97 1.74
C GLY A 659 -37.64 -13.99 2.50
N HIS A 660 -38.23 -14.69 3.47
CA HIS A 660 -37.51 -15.72 4.20
C HIS A 660 -37.32 -16.96 3.35
N ASP A 661 -36.11 -17.48 3.30
CA ASP A 661 -35.78 -18.59 2.42
C ASP A 661 -35.95 -19.93 3.14
N VAL A 662 -36.68 -20.85 2.50
CA VAL A 662 -36.83 -22.22 2.99
C VAL A 662 -36.50 -23.25 1.92
N LEU A 663 -35.63 -24.19 2.29
CA LEU A 663 -35.28 -25.33 1.47
C LEU A 663 -36.02 -26.57 1.97
N TRP A 664 -36.50 -27.42 1.07
CA TRP A 664 -37.18 -28.68 1.40
C TRP A 664 -36.65 -29.83 0.57
N MET A 665 -36.53 -30.98 1.23
CA MET A 665 -36.26 -32.29 0.63
C MET A 665 -37.38 -33.24 1.04
N GLU A 666 -38.04 -33.87 0.08
CA GLU A 666 -39.13 -34.82 0.32
C GLU A 666 -38.88 -36.12 -0.42
N PHE A 667 -39.26 -37.24 0.20
CA PHE A 667 -39.17 -38.56 -0.43
C PHE A 667 -40.29 -39.45 0.07
N GLY A 668 -40.75 -40.37 -0.76
CA GLY A 668 -41.75 -41.33 -0.31
C GLY A 668 -42.34 -42.21 -1.38
N PRO A 669 -43.07 -43.28 -0.98
CA PRO A 669 -43.67 -44.21 -1.90
C PRO A 669 -44.98 -43.69 -2.52
N TYR A 670 -45.30 -44.24 -3.69
CA TYR A 670 -46.66 -44.21 -4.24
C TYR A 670 -47.45 -45.41 -3.71
N ILE A 671 -48.64 -45.16 -3.16
CA ILE A 671 -49.61 -46.23 -2.83
C ILE A 671 -50.30 -46.68 -4.13
N ILE A 672 -50.77 -45.69 -4.88
CA ILE A 672 -51.21 -45.76 -6.27
C ILE A 672 -50.68 -44.49 -6.97
N PRO A 673 -50.64 -44.41 -8.30
CA PRO A 673 -50.08 -43.24 -9.00
C PRO A 673 -50.66 -41.88 -8.56
N GLN A 674 -51.91 -41.87 -8.10
CA GLN A 674 -52.64 -40.69 -7.63
C GLN A 674 -52.46 -40.41 -6.13
N VAL A 675 -51.89 -41.32 -5.35
CA VAL A 675 -51.79 -41.20 -3.89
C VAL A 675 -50.35 -41.44 -3.45
N GLU A 676 -49.77 -40.41 -2.87
CA GLU A 676 -48.41 -40.37 -2.40
C GLU A 676 -48.38 -40.18 -0.89
N VAL A 677 -47.48 -40.88 -0.23
CA VAL A 677 -47.11 -40.60 1.16
C VAL A 677 -45.66 -40.17 1.14
N SER A 678 -45.35 -38.98 1.65
CA SER A 678 -43.98 -38.46 1.69
C SER A 678 -43.55 -38.08 3.10
N ALA A 679 -42.25 -38.14 3.31
CA ALA A 679 -41.57 -37.65 4.48
C ALA A 679 -40.59 -36.56 4.03
N GLY A 680 -40.56 -35.44 4.75
CA GLY A 680 -39.81 -34.26 4.36
C GLY A 680 -38.95 -33.70 5.47
N LEU A 681 -37.82 -33.11 5.07
CA LEU A 681 -36.92 -32.31 5.89
C LEU A 681 -36.73 -30.95 5.21
N GLY A 682 -36.88 -29.88 5.97
CA GLY A 682 -36.64 -28.52 5.56
C GLY A 682 -35.46 -27.89 6.30
N TRP A 683 -35.00 -26.76 5.77
CA TRP A 683 -34.01 -25.87 6.38
C TRP A 683 -34.49 -24.42 6.24
N TYR A 684 -34.57 -23.74 7.38
CA TYR A 684 -34.91 -22.31 7.49
C TYR A 684 -33.86 -21.64 8.38
N GLN A 685 -33.29 -20.53 7.92
CA GLN A 685 -32.28 -19.80 8.68
C GLN A 685 -32.33 -18.32 8.31
N GLU A 686 -32.51 -17.47 9.32
CA GLU A 686 -32.60 -16.02 9.13
C GLU A 686 -31.79 -15.26 10.18
N ILE A 687 -31.26 -14.11 9.78
CA ILE A 687 -30.49 -13.20 10.64
C ILE A 687 -31.21 -11.86 10.67
N GLY A 688 -31.36 -11.30 11.86
CA GLY A 688 -32.03 -10.02 12.06
C GLY A 688 -31.45 -9.24 13.22
N ASN A 689 -31.91 -8.01 13.38
CA ASN A 689 -31.48 -7.12 14.45
C ASN A 689 -32.50 -7.16 15.59
N PRO A 690 -32.10 -7.57 16.80
CA PRO A 690 -33.01 -7.70 17.92
C PRO A 690 -33.55 -6.33 18.35
N ILE A 691 -34.71 -6.32 19.02
CA ILE A 691 -35.42 -5.09 19.40
C ILE A 691 -35.00 -4.64 20.79
N LEU A 692 -34.67 -3.37 20.96
CA LEU A 692 -34.30 -2.83 22.27
C LEU A 692 -35.54 -2.61 23.16
N PRO A 693 -35.43 -2.70 24.50
CA PRO A 693 -36.57 -2.52 25.43
C PRO A 693 -37.30 -1.17 25.30
N GLY A 694 -36.58 -0.11 24.92
CA GLY A 694 -37.14 1.23 24.68
C GLY A 694 -37.73 1.45 23.27
N GLY A 695 -37.71 0.42 22.42
CA GLY A 695 -37.97 0.54 20.98
C GLY A 695 -36.70 0.77 20.16
N GLY A 696 -36.80 0.63 18.84
CA GLY A 696 -35.64 0.61 17.93
C GLY A 696 -34.97 -0.76 17.84
N ARG A 697 -33.92 -0.85 17.02
CA ARG A 697 -33.15 -2.06 16.75
C ARG A 697 -31.76 -1.96 17.38
N SER A 698 -31.22 -3.08 17.84
CA SER A 698 -29.81 -3.22 18.20
C SER A 698 -28.96 -3.33 16.93
N ASP A 699 -27.70 -2.91 16.99
CA ASP A 699 -26.72 -3.16 15.92
C ASP A 699 -26.09 -4.55 16.01
N ASP A 700 -26.39 -5.30 17.07
CA ASP A 700 -26.10 -6.73 17.13
C ASP A 700 -27.00 -7.53 16.19
N ASN A 701 -26.58 -8.75 15.91
CA ASN A 701 -27.35 -9.70 15.12
C ASN A 701 -27.85 -10.86 16.00
N VAL A 702 -29.03 -11.37 15.67
CA VAL A 702 -29.56 -12.63 16.21
C VAL A 702 -29.93 -13.54 15.04
N MET A 703 -29.63 -14.82 15.19
CA MET A 703 -29.89 -15.83 14.17
C MET A 703 -30.97 -16.79 14.66
N LEU A 704 -32.00 -17.03 13.84
CA LEU A 704 -33.02 -18.04 14.07
C LEU A 704 -32.85 -19.15 13.03
N THR A 705 -32.74 -20.39 13.49
CA THR A 705 -32.64 -21.57 12.63
C THR A 705 -33.76 -22.55 12.97
N ALA A 706 -34.45 -23.07 11.96
CA ALA A 706 -35.45 -24.12 12.12
C ALA A 706 -35.23 -25.26 11.11
N LEU A 707 -35.60 -26.47 11.52
CA LEU A 707 -35.46 -27.71 10.75
C LEU A 707 -36.82 -28.38 10.54
N PRO A 708 -37.70 -27.84 9.68
CA PRO A 708 -39.02 -28.41 9.45
C PRO A 708 -38.99 -29.91 9.11
N LEU A 709 -39.75 -30.73 9.83
CA LEU A 709 -39.95 -32.15 9.56
C LEU A 709 -41.42 -32.36 9.21
N ASN A 710 -41.71 -33.06 8.12
CA ASN A 710 -43.10 -33.32 7.72
C ASN A 710 -43.35 -34.78 7.36
N VAL A 711 -44.60 -35.20 7.55
CA VAL A 711 -45.17 -36.40 6.95
C VAL A 711 -46.44 -35.97 6.23
N SER A 712 -46.48 -36.16 4.91
CA SER A 712 -47.57 -35.68 4.07
C SER A 712 -48.25 -36.79 3.27
N MET A 713 -49.52 -36.56 2.96
CA MET A 713 -50.29 -37.36 2.01
C MET A 713 -50.73 -36.44 0.88
N ASN A 714 -50.31 -36.76 -0.35
CA ASN A 714 -50.60 -35.96 -1.54
C ASN A 714 -51.50 -36.75 -2.51
N LEU A 715 -52.55 -36.09 -2.98
CA LEU A 715 -53.42 -36.52 -4.06
C LEU A 715 -52.98 -35.85 -5.36
N ARG A 716 -52.66 -36.66 -6.37
CA ARG A 716 -52.20 -36.21 -7.69
C ARG A 716 -53.26 -36.57 -8.74
N ALA A 717 -53.61 -35.60 -9.57
CA ALA A 717 -54.50 -35.81 -10.71
C ALA A 717 -53.71 -36.35 -11.92
N ASP A 718 -53.06 -37.50 -11.73
CA ASP A 718 -52.27 -38.19 -12.75
C ASP A 718 -53.04 -39.40 -13.30
N PHE A 719 -53.73 -39.18 -14.41
CA PHE A 719 -54.65 -40.17 -14.99
C PHE A 719 -54.12 -40.83 -16.26
N TRP A 720 -53.10 -40.23 -16.88
CA TRP A 720 -52.56 -40.66 -18.16
C TRP A 720 -51.05 -40.73 -18.13
N LYS A 721 -50.48 -41.76 -18.77
CA LYS A 721 -49.02 -41.85 -18.95
C LYS A 721 -48.50 -40.56 -19.62
N HIS A 722 -47.45 -39.97 -19.04
CA HIS A 722 -46.81 -38.75 -19.52
C HIS A 722 -47.76 -37.53 -19.61
N GLN A 723 -48.66 -37.38 -18.64
CA GLN A 723 -49.51 -36.20 -18.50
C GLN A 723 -48.63 -34.94 -18.27
N VAL A 724 -48.80 -33.92 -19.12
CA VAL A 724 -47.90 -32.74 -19.11
C VAL A 724 -48.04 -31.92 -17.84
N ILE A 725 -49.27 -31.78 -17.35
CA ILE A 725 -49.58 -30.99 -16.17
C ILE A 725 -50.36 -31.88 -15.21
N VAL A 726 -49.79 -32.11 -14.03
CA VAL A 726 -50.39 -32.91 -12.96
C VAL A 726 -50.67 -31.99 -11.78
N PRO A 727 -51.92 -31.55 -11.60
CA PRO A 727 -52.35 -30.88 -10.38
C PRO A 727 -52.16 -31.80 -9.16
N ALA A 728 -51.75 -31.24 -8.04
CA ALA A 728 -51.59 -31.96 -6.78
C ALA A 728 -52.13 -31.13 -5.61
N VAL A 729 -52.75 -31.80 -4.65
CA VAL A 729 -53.15 -31.24 -3.36
C VAL A 729 -52.76 -32.19 -2.25
N GLY A 730 -52.39 -31.68 -1.08
CA GLY A 730 -51.95 -32.51 0.01
C GLY A 730 -52.20 -31.90 1.38
N ALA A 731 -52.09 -32.75 2.39
CA ALA A 731 -52.09 -32.35 3.78
C ALA A 731 -50.91 -33.01 4.48
N SER A 732 -50.33 -32.33 5.47
CA SER A 732 -49.19 -32.85 6.22
C SER A 732 -49.28 -32.52 7.70
N ILE A 733 -48.65 -33.36 8.50
CA ILE A 733 -48.38 -33.10 9.93
C ILE A 733 -46.90 -32.73 10.02
N GLU A 734 -46.59 -31.70 10.79
CA GLU A 734 -45.26 -31.11 10.83
C GLU A 734 -44.73 -30.91 12.24
N ALA A 735 -43.41 -30.96 12.36
CA ALA A 735 -42.66 -30.60 13.56
C ALA A 735 -41.49 -29.69 13.15
N TRP A 736 -41.34 -28.55 13.83
CA TRP A 736 -40.33 -27.54 13.57
C TRP A 736 -39.41 -27.41 14.80
N PRO A 737 -38.40 -28.29 14.94
CA PRO A 737 -37.26 -28.03 15.80
C PRO A 737 -36.60 -26.71 15.41
N TRP A 738 -36.34 -25.87 16.39
CA TRP A 738 -35.75 -24.55 16.16
C TRP A 738 -34.75 -24.20 17.25
N LYS A 739 -33.84 -23.29 16.92
CA LYS A 739 -32.90 -22.67 17.83
C LYS A 739 -32.72 -21.20 17.48
N GLN A 740 -32.54 -20.37 18.49
CA GLN A 740 -32.15 -18.98 18.39
C GLN A 740 -30.78 -18.78 19.03
N GLU A 741 -29.88 -18.16 18.30
CA GLU A 741 -28.50 -17.89 18.71
C GLU A 741 -28.24 -16.37 18.61
N PRO A 742 -28.10 -15.65 19.74
CA PRO A 742 -27.56 -14.29 19.71
C PRO A 742 -26.11 -14.35 19.23
N TYR A 743 -25.72 -13.43 18.33
CA TYR A 743 -24.36 -13.41 17.80
C TYR A 743 -23.38 -13.01 18.91
N GLY A 744 -22.48 -13.92 19.29
CA GLY A 744 -21.44 -13.67 20.31
C GLY A 744 -21.81 -14.02 21.76
N ALA A 745 -23.07 -14.33 22.08
CA ALA A 745 -23.49 -14.72 23.43
C ALA A 745 -23.69 -16.25 23.55
N GLN A 746 -23.52 -16.78 24.77
CA GLN A 746 -23.60 -18.22 25.06
C GLN A 746 -25.03 -18.74 25.22
N ASP A 747 -26.00 -17.86 25.45
CA ASP A 747 -27.37 -18.25 25.75
C ASP A 747 -28.12 -18.65 24.47
N ARG A 748 -28.14 -19.96 24.23
CA ARG A 748 -28.91 -20.59 23.16
C ARG A 748 -30.28 -20.97 23.68
N LEU A 749 -31.32 -20.50 23.01
CA LEU A 749 -32.68 -20.94 23.26
C LEU A 749 -33.13 -21.84 22.11
N GLY A 750 -33.85 -22.91 22.42
CA GLY A 750 -34.36 -23.80 21.39
C GLY A 750 -35.54 -24.62 21.85
N GLY A 751 -36.30 -25.11 20.89
CA GLY A 751 -37.53 -25.84 21.14
C GLY A 751 -38.03 -26.55 19.91
N MET A 752 -39.28 -26.98 19.96
CA MET A 752 -39.95 -27.60 18.83
C MET A 752 -41.42 -27.22 18.83
N LYS A 753 -41.90 -26.75 17.67
CA LYS A 753 -43.33 -26.49 17.42
C LYS A 753 -43.90 -27.60 16.56
N THR A 754 -45.19 -27.89 16.72
CA THR A 754 -45.87 -28.87 15.86
C THR A 754 -47.14 -28.28 15.29
N GLY A 755 -47.62 -28.86 14.21
CA GLY A 755 -48.87 -28.43 13.61
C GLY A 755 -49.18 -29.23 12.37
N TRP A 756 -49.94 -28.60 11.48
CA TRP A 756 -50.35 -29.20 10.22
C TRP A 756 -50.26 -28.17 9.11
N SER A 757 -50.22 -28.65 7.88
CA SER A 757 -50.30 -27.80 6.71
C SER A 757 -51.11 -28.46 5.61
N TRP A 758 -51.54 -27.64 4.67
CA TRP A 758 -52.05 -28.11 3.40
C TRP A 758 -51.25 -27.48 2.26
N ASN A 759 -51.20 -28.19 1.14
CA ASN A 759 -50.51 -27.72 -0.04
C ASN A 759 -51.36 -27.92 -1.28
N ALA A 760 -51.18 -27.04 -2.25
CA ALA A 760 -51.75 -27.13 -3.58
C ALA A 760 -50.69 -26.72 -4.61
N GLY A 761 -50.58 -27.44 -5.71
CA GLY A 761 -49.55 -27.17 -6.69
C GLY A 761 -49.81 -27.81 -8.03
N VAL A 762 -48.90 -27.52 -8.96
CA VAL A 762 -48.87 -28.11 -10.29
C VAL A 762 -47.50 -28.68 -10.57
N GLN A 763 -47.48 -29.85 -11.19
CA GLN A 763 -46.27 -30.54 -11.61
C GLN A 763 -46.25 -30.55 -13.14
N ILE A 764 -45.18 -30.04 -13.74
CA ILE A 764 -45.01 -29.89 -15.18
C ILE A 764 -43.96 -30.91 -15.62
N LEU A 765 -44.37 -31.85 -16.48
CA LEU A 765 -43.51 -32.92 -16.97
C LEU A 765 -42.43 -32.35 -17.91
N LEU A 766 -41.16 -32.50 -17.50
CA LEU A 766 -40.01 -32.04 -18.26
C LEU A 766 -39.58 -33.02 -19.35
N ASP A 767 -39.97 -34.29 -19.23
CA ASP A 767 -39.60 -35.37 -20.16
C ASP A 767 -40.08 -35.12 -21.61
N ARG A 768 -41.11 -34.29 -21.79
CA ARG A 768 -41.57 -33.89 -23.13
C ARG A 768 -40.65 -32.88 -23.80
N VAL A 769 -39.90 -32.11 -23.03
CA VAL A 769 -38.97 -31.09 -23.54
C VAL A 769 -37.73 -31.76 -24.12
N ASP A 770 -37.17 -32.76 -23.42
CA ASP A 770 -36.03 -33.54 -23.90
C ASP A 770 -36.25 -35.05 -23.71
N LYS A 771 -36.94 -35.65 -24.69
CA LYS A 771 -37.26 -37.08 -24.71
C LYS A 771 -36.00 -37.96 -24.69
N LYS A 772 -34.89 -37.49 -25.28
CA LYS A 772 -33.66 -38.28 -25.39
C LYS A 772 -32.98 -38.37 -24.04
N SER A 773 -32.84 -37.25 -23.34
CA SER A 773 -32.27 -37.23 -21.99
C SER A 773 -33.17 -37.93 -20.99
N ALA A 774 -34.49 -37.76 -21.07
CA ALA A 774 -35.45 -38.50 -20.23
C ALA A 774 -35.34 -40.02 -20.41
N SER A 775 -35.28 -40.49 -21.67
CA SER A 775 -35.06 -41.91 -21.96
C SER A 775 -33.72 -42.41 -21.42
N ALA A 776 -32.64 -41.63 -21.56
CA ALA A 776 -31.34 -41.97 -21.01
C ALA A 776 -31.34 -42.01 -19.48
N LEU A 777 -32.02 -41.06 -18.82
CA LEU A 777 -32.16 -40.99 -17.37
C LEU A 777 -32.92 -42.21 -16.86
N ARG A 778 -34.03 -42.58 -17.51
CA ARG A 778 -34.82 -43.78 -17.20
C ARG A 778 -34.02 -45.06 -17.29
N VAL A 779 -33.25 -45.25 -18.37
CA VAL A 779 -32.43 -46.45 -18.57
C VAL A 779 -31.27 -46.52 -17.56
N ARG A 780 -30.65 -45.38 -17.23
CA ARG A 780 -29.46 -45.33 -16.37
C ARG A 780 -29.76 -45.38 -14.89
N THR A 781 -30.83 -44.69 -14.46
CA THR A 781 -31.11 -44.44 -13.03
C THR A 781 -32.40 -45.08 -12.55
N GLY A 782 -33.30 -45.43 -13.48
CA GLY A 782 -34.64 -45.91 -13.16
C GLY A 782 -35.67 -44.81 -12.91
N ILE A 783 -35.31 -43.52 -13.03
CA ILE A 783 -36.25 -42.40 -12.94
C ILE A 783 -37.20 -42.43 -14.15
N ASP A 784 -38.48 -42.69 -13.90
CA ASP A 784 -39.52 -42.82 -14.91
C ASP A 784 -40.03 -41.45 -15.41
N ASP A 785 -40.20 -40.45 -14.53
CA ASP A 785 -40.64 -39.09 -14.90
C ASP A 785 -39.88 -38.01 -14.10
N THR A 786 -39.57 -36.88 -14.75
CA THR A 786 -39.04 -35.66 -14.11
C THR A 786 -40.04 -34.51 -14.19
N TYR A 787 -40.39 -33.92 -13.05
CA TYR A 787 -41.32 -32.80 -12.96
C TYR A 787 -40.66 -31.53 -12.42
N LEU A 788 -40.97 -30.40 -13.05
CA LEU A 788 -40.87 -29.09 -12.41
C LEU A 788 -42.13 -28.87 -11.57
N THR A 789 -41.98 -28.50 -10.32
CA THR A 789 -43.09 -28.35 -9.37
C THR A 789 -43.24 -26.89 -8.97
N LEU A 790 -44.47 -26.40 -8.95
CA LEU A 790 -44.87 -25.11 -8.39
C LEU A 790 -45.87 -25.39 -7.28
N THR A 791 -45.58 -24.97 -6.05
CA THR A 791 -46.37 -25.33 -4.87
C THR A 791 -46.68 -24.09 -4.05
N TYR A 792 -47.95 -23.94 -3.68
CA TYR A 792 -48.40 -23.09 -2.59
C TYR A 792 -48.66 -23.99 -1.38
N ARG A 793 -48.11 -23.62 -0.23
CA ARG A 793 -48.34 -24.29 1.05
C ARG A 793 -48.79 -23.24 2.06
N ASP A 794 -49.78 -23.62 2.85
CA ASP A 794 -50.28 -22.84 3.97
C ASP A 794 -50.22 -23.73 5.21
N GLN A 795 -49.56 -23.24 6.25
CA GLN A 795 -49.19 -24.02 7.42
C GLN A 795 -49.59 -23.31 8.71
N THR A 796 -50.06 -24.08 9.67
CA THR A 796 -50.38 -23.62 11.03
C THR A 796 -49.50 -24.39 12.01
N ILE A 797 -48.45 -23.76 12.51
CA ILE A 797 -47.38 -24.40 13.27
C ILE A 797 -47.14 -23.63 14.57
N GLY A 798 -47.43 -24.28 15.71
CA GLY A 798 -47.44 -23.61 17.01
C GLY A 798 -48.81 -23.01 17.34
N GLU A 799 -48.89 -22.41 18.53
CA GLU A 799 -50.09 -21.72 19.03
C GLU A 799 -49.67 -20.28 19.37
N ALA A 800 -50.44 -19.30 18.91
CA ALA A 800 -50.11 -17.87 19.03
C ALA A 800 -49.93 -17.37 20.48
N ASP A 801 -50.48 -18.10 21.46
CA ASP A 801 -50.40 -17.80 22.89
C ASP A 801 -49.30 -18.59 23.63
N GLN A 802 -48.48 -19.37 22.91
CA GLN A 802 -47.45 -20.24 23.50
C GLN A 802 -46.04 -19.95 22.97
N GLY A 803 -45.71 -18.71 22.65
CA GLY A 803 -44.37 -18.35 22.18
C GLY A 803 -44.28 -18.23 20.66
N LEU A 804 -43.21 -18.75 20.08
CA LEU A 804 -42.96 -18.64 18.64
C LEU A 804 -43.99 -19.41 17.83
N GLU A 805 -44.49 -18.77 16.76
CA GLU A 805 -45.36 -19.36 15.76
C GLU A 805 -44.64 -19.41 14.39
N TYR A 806 -44.71 -20.56 13.72
CA TYR A 806 -44.18 -20.73 12.36
C TYR A 806 -45.33 -20.88 11.35
N SER A 807 -46.49 -20.33 11.66
CA SER A 807 -47.62 -20.28 10.74
C SER A 807 -47.35 -19.29 9.61
N GLY A 808 -47.92 -19.58 8.44
CA GLY A 808 -47.86 -18.70 7.28
C GLY A 808 -47.83 -19.45 5.96
N GLN A 809 -47.31 -18.78 4.94
CA GLN A 809 -47.47 -19.19 3.55
C GLN A 809 -46.11 -19.41 2.89
N ILE A 810 -45.98 -20.50 2.14
CA ILE A 810 -44.78 -20.81 1.36
C ILE A 810 -45.15 -20.95 -0.10
N VAL A 811 -44.52 -20.15 -0.95
CA VAL A 811 -44.57 -20.33 -2.41
C VAL A 811 -43.23 -20.92 -2.85
N GLY A 812 -43.27 -22.12 -3.41
CA GLY A 812 -42.10 -22.90 -3.75
C GLY A 812 -42.03 -23.31 -5.21
N ILE A 813 -40.81 -23.44 -5.70
CA ILE A 813 -40.45 -24.11 -6.95
C ILE A 813 -39.53 -25.28 -6.63
N GLY A 814 -39.65 -26.38 -7.36
CA GLY A 814 -38.79 -27.53 -7.11
C GLY A 814 -38.71 -28.52 -8.24
N LEU A 815 -37.82 -29.49 -8.10
CA LEU A 815 -37.62 -30.59 -9.02
C LEU A 815 -38.04 -31.89 -8.34
N LYS A 816 -38.88 -32.68 -9.01
CA LYS A 816 -39.35 -33.98 -8.54
C LYS A 816 -38.99 -35.07 -9.53
N LEU A 817 -38.52 -36.20 -9.00
CA LEU A 817 -38.06 -37.38 -9.72
C LEU A 817 -38.89 -38.59 -9.28
N ASP A 818 -39.67 -39.17 -10.18
CA ASP A 818 -40.46 -40.38 -9.92
C ASP A 818 -39.67 -41.62 -10.41
N TYR A 819 -39.60 -42.71 -9.65
CA TYR A 819 -38.78 -43.92 -9.98
C TYR A 819 -39.41 -45.26 -9.60
#